data_AF-A0A1S2VE42-F1
#
_entry.id   AF-A0A1S2VE42-F1
#
_cell.length_a   1.000
_cell.length_b   1.000
_cell.length_c   1.000
_cell.angle_alpha   90.00
_cell.angle_beta   90.00
_cell.angle_gamma   90.00
#
_symmetry.space_group_name_H-M   'P 1'
#
loop_
_entity.id
_entity.type
_entity.pdbx_description
1 polymer ?
#
loop_
_entity_poly.entity_id
_entity_poly.type
_entity_poly.pdbx_seq_one_letter_code
_entity_poly.pdbx_strand_id
1 'polypeptide(L)'
;MAALCLLLAVCLLPLTTLMAQTTNWTGGSGNAWNNAGNWDNGVPTATLNAVISGTATVQPVLSTMAEAKYVEVKDGASLTITATGSLSLNGSTTYGLLNSGTVLSAGAISIGNSVAVTLSGILNGGTGSFTNAVGGSITINRAGGSGGLNNSGTFVNDGLITIGNIEFNNQNDIENYATFINSATGIIRMDRGTSNGLWNLSGSFTNDGKIFVGLIANTGTGILNYAPFRNNTGAEIHITRVPNAIVTTSGFVNSATITVGASASVSSSGVRLTSTGSFTNTGAGLIQIDNTGSTAILTAGVLANSAGIRIGSLGTVAGQGISNSGSFTNASGGNISINRTGTGVGGDGVFNGGSATFVNASALTIGDVAFVGQDDIYNAGSFTNTTTGIIRLDRALGNGLWNLPNSRFRNDGKLIIGSVTNMGVGMLCTGTLFMNSAGAEIHIDRVTRGMTNVEVFSNAGLMRIGAVVPPSELAILNVKTQSGHQALFTNQVCGIIEAFAPVSHQDGSFTNDGLLTVSSSQISQELPVSATIINNGTISYPQGNPIANVENNDLIIPQVTSCSAVYANALQIGGSNSFSIGTTWYRDAALTQPAGTYNPATNTFTANSLPAGVTILYASVTDNVNTCTRTVAVGVNQQQPGSASIQSLLAATSACPYRLEAVATGTSFVFTGPGVATPGVATPGRYVFSTIYRNPGTYSVEGLVVKEPGTYTLTVMSGNSCGVGTASQSVTISANRCP
;
A
#
# COMPACT_ATOMS: atom_id res chain seq x y z
N MET A 1 17.16 -62.79 80.88
CA MET A 1 18.47 -63.47 80.75
C MET A 1 18.84 -63.50 79.28
N ALA A 2 19.99 -62.88 78.93
CA ALA A 2 20.81 -63.06 77.70
C ALA A 2 20.10 -62.89 76.33
N ALA A 3 20.65 -62.29 75.27
CA ALA A 3 22.02 -62.01 74.89
C ALA A 3 22.02 -60.96 73.75
N LEU A 4 23.24 -60.60 73.36
CA LEU A 4 23.66 -60.15 72.02
C LEU A 4 23.82 -58.63 71.79
N CYS A 5 25.08 -58.25 71.95
CA CYS A 5 25.74 -57.05 71.46
C CYS A 5 25.70 -57.03 69.92
N LEU A 6 25.16 -55.97 69.30
CA LEU A 6 25.39 -55.68 67.88
C LEU A 6 25.88 -54.24 67.71
N LEU A 7 27.07 -54.16 67.14
CA LEU A 7 27.92 -53.01 66.93
C LEU A 7 27.27 -52.04 65.91
N LEU A 8 27.07 -50.78 66.30
CA LEU A 8 26.68 -49.69 65.41
C LEU A 8 27.95 -49.18 64.68
N ALA A 9 28.33 -49.83 63.59
CA ALA A 9 29.36 -49.31 62.69
C ALA A 9 28.70 -48.35 61.67
N VAL A 10 28.72 -47.06 62.00
CA VAL A 10 28.43 -45.99 61.04
C VAL A 10 29.55 -46.01 59.99
N CYS A 11 29.25 -46.58 58.83
CA CYS A 11 30.12 -46.57 57.66
C CYS A 11 30.15 -45.15 57.07
N LEU A 12 31.15 -44.35 57.44
CA LEU A 12 31.55 -43.16 56.68
C LEU A 12 32.15 -43.65 55.35
N LEU A 13 31.31 -43.79 54.32
CA LEU A 13 31.77 -43.88 52.94
C LEU A 13 32.23 -42.47 52.49
N PRO A 14 33.49 -42.27 52.08
CA PRO A 14 33.86 -41.04 51.40
C PRO A 14 33.12 -41.03 50.06
N LEU A 15 32.28 -40.01 49.85
CA LEU A 15 31.75 -39.66 48.54
C LEU A 15 32.96 -39.23 47.68
N THR A 16 33.61 -40.20 47.03
CA THR A 16 34.60 -39.90 45.99
C THR A 16 33.84 -39.40 44.78
N THR A 17 34.06 -38.14 44.43
CA THR A 17 33.62 -37.61 43.15
C THR A 17 34.38 -38.36 42.05
N LEU A 18 33.74 -39.33 41.39
CA LEU A 18 34.28 -39.96 40.19
C LEU A 18 34.41 -38.87 39.11
N MET A 19 35.62 -38.36 38.91
CA MET A 19 35.96 -37.61 37.71
C MET A 19 35.83 -38.56 36.51
N ALA A 20 35.35 -38.05 35.37
CA ALA A 20 35.33 -38.84 34.14
C ALA A 20 36.78 -39.23 33.78
N GLN A 21 37.02 -40.52 33.62
CA GLN A 21 38.34 -41.01 33.24
C GLN A 21 38.53 -40.77 31.73
N THR A 22 39.74 -40.38 31.34
CA THR A 22 40.06 -40.10 29.93
C THR A 22 40.64 -41.34 29.27
N THR A 23 40.32 -41.54 27.99
CA THR A 23 40.95 -42.51 27.11
C THR A 23 41.41 -41.79 25.84
N ASN A 24 42.67 -41.98 25.47
CA ASN A 24 43.32 -41.33 24.34
C ASN A 24 43.41 -42.29 23.16
N TRP A 25 43.11 -41.78 21.97
CA TRP A 25 43.29 -42.51 20.73
C TRP A 25 44.78 -42.63 20.40
N THR A 26 45.24 -43.87 20.22
CA THR A 26 46.62 -44.20 19.84
C THR A 26 46.72 -44.67 18.39
N GLY A 27 45.65 -45.23 17.83
CA GLY A 27 45.63 -45.81 16.47
C GLY A 27 46.51 -47.06 16.32
N GLY A 28 46.92 -47.69 17.42
CA GLY A 28 47.93 -48.76 17.42
C GLY A 28 47.51 -50.07 16.72
N SER A 29 46.22 -50.27 16.48
CA SER A 29 45.62 -51.49 15.90
C SER A 29 44.69 -51.19 14.71
N GLY A 30 44.83 -50.03 14.07
CA GLY A 30 44.02 -49.60 12.91
C GLY A 30 43.14 -48.38 13.18
N ASN A 31 42.08 -48.21 12.38
CA ASN A 31 41.22 -47.01 12.42
C ASN A 31 39.86 -47.23 13.09
N ALA A 32 39.48 -48.46 13.43
CA ALA A 32 38.14 -48.75 13.96
C ALA A 32 37.96 -48.18 15.38
N TRP A 33 36.97 -47.30 15.58
CA TRP A 33 36.65 -46.69 16.88
C TRP A 33 36.43 -47.72 17.99
N ASN A 34 35.72 -48.81 17.69
CA ASN A 34 35.31 -49.84 18.64
C ASN A 34 36.39 -50.90 18.94
N ASN A 35 37.59 -50.78 18.38
CA ASN A 35 38.71 -51.66 18.73
C ASN A 35 39.44 -51.11 19.96
N ALA A 36 39.39 -51.85 21.07
CA ALA A 36 40.05 -51.46 22.32
C ALA A 36 41.57 -51.26 22.16
N GLY A 37 42.23 -51.95 21.22
CA GLY A 37 43.66 -51.79 20.93
C GLY A 37 44.06 -50.45 20.31
N ASN A 38 43.08 -49.60 19.96
CA ASN A 38 43.31 -48.24 19.48
C ASN A 38 43.21 -47.17 20.58
N TRP A 39 42.94 -47.58 21.83
CA TRP A 39 42.73 -46.70 22.97
C TRP A 39 43.66 -47.09 24.12
N ASP A 40 44.28 -46.11 24.79
CA ASP A 40 45.19 -46.37 25.91
C ASP A 40 44.48 -46.83 27.20
N ASN A 41 43.18 -46.56 27.33
CA ASN A 41 42.36 -46.91 28.49
C ASN A 41 40.99 -47.50 28.07
N GLY A 42 40.99 -48.29 26.99
CA GLY A 42 39.80 -48.95 26.46
C GLY A 42 38.87 -48.04 25.66
N VAL A 43 37.89 -48.65 24.98
CA VAL A 43 36.93 -47.93 24.13
C VAL A 43 36.10 -46.96 24.98
N PRO A 44 35.91 -45.70 24.56
CA PRO A 44 35.05 -44.74 25.24
C PRO A 44 33.65 -45.30 25.50
N THR A 45 33.09 -44.92 26.65
CA THR A 45 31.71 -45.20 27.07
C THR A 45 31.06 -43.91 27.57
N ALA A 46 29.76 -43.93 27.91
CA ALA A 46 29.04 -42.76 28.43
C ALA A 46 29.66 -42.09 29.68
N THR A 47 30.61 -42.73 30.37
CA THR A 47 31.32 -42.18 31.54
C THR A 47 32.76 -41.74 31.24
N LEU A 48 33.28 -42.05 30.06
CA LEU A 48 34.66 -41.77 29.65
C LEU A 48 34.76 -40.61 28.67
N ASN A 49 35.81 -39.81 28.82
CA ASN A 49 36.20 -38.78 27.85
C ASN A 49 37.08 -39.42 26.75
N ALA A 50 36.80 -39.14 25.49
CA ALA A 50 37.59 -39.59 24.35
C ALA A 50 38.43 -38.44 23.80
N VAL A 51 39.76 -38.60 23.73
CA VAL A 51 40.66 -37.57 23.20
C VAL A 51 41.43 -38.13 22.00
N ILE A 52 41.29 -37.49 20.85
CA ILE A 52 41.96 -37.89 19.61
C ILE A 52 43.20 -37.02 19.42
N SER A 53 44.37 -37.64 19.45
CA SER A 53 45.64 -36.95 19.29
C SER A 53 45.96 -36.66 17.82
N GLY A 54 46.46 -35.46 17.52
CA GLY A 54 46.99 -35.12 16.20
C GLY A 54 48.30 -35.85 15.85
N THR A 55 48.95 -36.50 16.83
CA THR A 55 50.18 -37.26 16.61
C THR A 55 49.94 -38.72 16.20
N ALA A 56 48.70 -39.22 16.27
CA ALA A 56 48.38 -40.57 15.84
C ALA A 56 48.46 -40.68 14.31
N THR A 57 49.18 -41.68 13.81
CA THR A 57 49.36 -41.89 12.35
C THR A 57 48.13 -42.47 11.68
N VAL A 58 47.29 -43.17 12.44
CA VAL A 58 45.99 -43.71 12.00
C VAL A 58 44.91 -43.04 12.81
N GLN A 59 43.96 -42.39 12.13
CA GLN A 59 42.89 -41.59 12.76
C GLN A 59 41.56 -42.37 12.77
N PRO A 60 40.69 -42.12 13.77
CA PRO A 60 39.50 -42.93 13.99
C PRO A 60 38.42 -42.80 12.92
N VAL A 61 37.83 -43.96 12.58
CA VAL A 61 36.61 -44.13 11.79
C VAL A 61 35.57 -44.85 12.65
N LEU A 62 34.42 -44.20 12.82
CA LEU A 62 33.27 -44.71 13.56
C LEU A 62 32.20 -45.17 12.58
N SER A 63 31.93 -46.47 12.55
CA SER A 63 30.98 -47.11 11.63
C SER A 63 29.83 -47.87 12.30
N THR A 64 29.81 -47.88 13.63
CA THR A 64 28.78 -48.49 14.48
C THR A 64 28.28 -47.47 15.50
N MET A 65 27.34 -47.86 16.36
CA MET A 65 26.98 -47.03 17.51
C MET A 65 28.14 -46.94 18.51
N ALA A 66 28.38 -45.75 19.04
CA ALA A 66 29.32 -45.50 20.13
C ALA A 66 28.79 -44.43 21.09
N GLU A 67 29.25 -44.49 22.33
CA GLU A 67 28.94 -43.50 23.36
C GLU A 67 30.23 -42.96 23.94
N ALA A 68 30.25 -41.67 24.25
CA ALA A 68 31.29 -41.04 25.05
C ALA A 68 30.66 -39.99 25.94
N LYS A 69 31.30 -39.64 27.05
CA LYS A 69 30.87 -38.48 27.84
C LYS A 69 31.19 -37.16 27.12
N TYR A 70 32.38 -37.09 26.53
CA TYR A 70 32.96 -35.95 25.83
C TYR A 70 33.91 -36.45 24.75
N VAL A 71 33.99 -35.74 23.63
CA VAL A 71 34.96 -36.00 22.56
C VAL A 71 35.79 -34.74 22.28
N GLU A 72 37.11 -34.89 22.29
CA GLU A 72 38.05 -33.88 21.82
C GLU A 72 38.77 -34.36 20.56
N VAL A 73 38.71 -33.57 19.50
CA VAL A 73 39.54 -33.74 18.30
C VAL A 73 40.59 -32.65 18.33
N LYS A 74 41.84 -32.99 18.65
CA LYS A 74 42.92 -32.00 18.76
C LYS A 74 43.35 -31.48 17.39
N ASP A 75 44.08 -30.38 17.41
CA ASP A 75 44.72 -29.86 16.20
C ASP A 75 45.59 -30.94 15.52
N GLY A 76 45.52 -31.02 14.19
CA GLY A 76 46.12 -32.08 13.38
C GLY A 76 45.42 -33.46 13.43
N ALA A 77 44.43 -33.67 14.31
CA ALA A 77 43.68 -34.93 14.38
C ALA A 77 42.49 -34.94 13.40
N SER A 78 41.95 -36.14 13.13
CA SER A 78 40.68 -36.26 12.40
C SER A 78 39.75 -37.32 12.98
N LEU A 79 38.44 -37.08 12.89
CA LEU A 79 37.39 -38.04 13.23
C LEU A 79 36.44 -38.19 12.05
N THR A 80 36.28 -39.42 11.56
CA THR A 80 35.27 -39.75 10.54
C THR A 80 34.14 -40.57 11.14
N ILE A 81 32.90 -40.10 11.01
CA ILE A 81 31.68 -40.83 11.35
C ILE A 81 31.02 -41.20 10.02
N THR A 82 31.02 -42.48 9.69
CA THR A 82 30.41 -42.99 8.44
C THR A 82 28.88 -42.95 8.51
N ALA A 83 28.18 -43.17 7.39
CA ALA A 83 26.72 -43.12 7.32
C ALA A 83 25.99 -44.07 8.28
N THR A 84 26.61 -45.20 8.65
CA THR A 84 26.06 -46.16 9.63
C THR A 84 26.55 -45.90 11.06
N GLY A 85 27.50 -44.98 11.23
CA GLY A 85 28.02 -44.58 12.52
C GLY A 85 27.04 -43.69 13.29
N SER A 86 27.02 -43.86 14.61
CA SER A 86 26.27 -42.97 15.50
C SER A 86 27.06 -42.71 16.78
N LEU A 87 27.19 -41.44 17.15
CA LEU A 87 27.90 -40.99 18.35
C LEU A 87 26.94 -40.30 19.32
N SER A 88 26.81 -40.84 20.52
CA SER A 88 25.99 -40.27 21.61
C SER A 88 26.86 -39.64 22.68
N LEU A 89 26.60 -38.36 23.00
CA LEU A 89 27.37 -37.55 23.95
C LEU A 89 26.44 -36.95 25.01
N ASN A 90 26.51 -37.44 26.25
CA ASN A 90 25.60 -37.03 27.31
C ASN A 90 26.33 -36.82 28.64
N GLY A 91 25.85 -35.89 29.46
CA GLY A 91 26.33 -35.72 30.84
C GLY A 91 27.73 -35.08 30.99
N SER A 92 28.29 -34.51 29.92
CA SER A 92 29.54 -33.74 30.01
C SER A 92 29.38 -32.52 30.91
N THR A 93 30.37 -32.28 31.76
CA THR A 93 30.46 -31.04 32.56
C THR A 93 31.06 -29.88 31.76
N THR A 94 31.41 -30.10 30.49
CA THR A 94 31.93 -29.10 29.57
C THR A 94 31.15 -29.17 28.25
N TYR A 95 31.84 -29.33 27.13
CA TYR A 95 31.25 -29.50 25.81
C TYR A 95 30.79 -30.94 25.57
N GLY A 96 29.89 -31.18 24.61
CA GLY A 96 29.71 -32.53 24.07
C GLY A 96 30.91 -32.92 23.21
N LEU A 97 31.19 -32.09 22.21
CA LEU A 97 32.30 -32.25 21.26
C LEU A 97 33.11 -30.95 21.16
N LEU A 98 34.43 -31.04 21.40
CA LEU A 98 35.39 -29.98 21.13
C LEU A 98 36.23 -30.36 19.90
N ASN A 99 36.13 -29.57 18.84
CA ASN A 99 36.92 -29.77 17.63
C ASN A 99 37.96 -28.67 17.45
N SER A 100 39.23 -29.03 17.41
CA SER A 100 40.33 -28.18 16.93
C SER A 100 41.05 -28.80 15.72
N GLY A 101 40.63 -29.99 15.26
CA GLY A 101 41.13 -30.69 14.08
C GLY A 101 40.05 -30.80 12.99
N THR A 102 39.92 -31.98 12.38
CA THR A 102 38.92 -32.23 11.32
C THR A 102 37.86 -33.23 11.77
N VAL A 103 36.59 -32.86 11.69
CA VAL A 103 35.46 -33.78 11.89
C VAL A 103 34.68 -33.89 10.59
N LEU A 104 34.51 -35.12 10.10
CA LEU A 104 33.63 -35.44 8.98
C LEU A 104 32.55 -36.40 9.47
N SER A 105 31.28 -35.99 9.40
CA SER A 105 30.15 -36.81 9.81
C SER A 105 29.16 -37.01 8.68
N ALA A 106 29.05 -38.24 8.17
CA ALA A 106 27.94 -38.70 7.34
C ALA A 106 26.89 -39.48 8.14
N GLY A 107 27.18 -39.80 9.41
CA GLY A 107 26.29 -40.51 10.32
C GLY A 107 25.63 -39.59 11.34
N ALA A 108 25.15 -40.17 12.44
CA ALA A 108 24.43 -39.44 13.49
C ALA A 108 25.36 -38.95 14.62
N ILE A 109 25.16 -37.71 15.07
CA ILE A 109 25.71 -37.19 16.32
C ILE A 109 24.55 -36.73 17.18
N SER A 110 24.45 -37.25 18.41
CA SER A 110 23.36 -36.98 19.34
C SER A 110 23.94 -36.47 20.66
N ILE A 111 23.66 -35.21 21.00
CA ILE A 111 24.21 -34.56 22.18
C ILE A 111 23.08 -34.16 23.14
N GLY A 112 23.21 -34.54 24.42
CA GLY A 112 22.30 -34.15 25.49
C GLY A 112 20.85 -34.67 25.36
N ASN A 113 20.66 -35.75 24.61
CA ASN A 113 19.37 -36.39 24.42
C ASN A 113 18.86 -37.11 25.68
N SER A 114 19.75 -37.60 26.54
CA SER A 114 19.38 -38.26 27.81
C SER A 114 19.81 -37.46 29.04
N VAL A 115 21.00 -36.88 29.03
CA VAL A 115 21.54 -36.10 30.16
C VAL A 115 22.21 -34.83 29.62
N ALA A 116 21.88 -33.70 30.24
CA ALA A 116 22.38 -32.38 29.84
C ALA A 116 23.91 -32.31 29.77
N VAL A 117 24.42 -31.47 28.87
CA VAL A 117 25.82 -31.03 28.84
C VAL A 117 25.90 -29.60 29.39
N THR A 118 26.92 -29.28 30.18
CA THR A 118 26.96 -28.00 30.92
C THR A 118 27.28 -26.79 30.04
N LEU A 119 28.14 -26.94 29.04
CA LEU A 119 28.45 -25.89 28.06
C LEU A 119 27.80 -26.23 26.70
N SER A 120 28.38 -25.72 25.61
CA SER A 120 27.88 -25.96 24.27
C SER A 120 27.92 -27.44 23.86
N GLY A 121 26.94 -27.86 23.07
CA GLY A 121 26.92 -29.21 22.51
C GLY A 121 28.16 -29.44 21.64
N ILE A 122 28.40 -28.54 20.69
CA ILE A 122 29.61 -28.53 19.85
C ILE A 122 30.33 -27.20 20.03
N LEU A 123 31.64 -27.25 20.28
CA LEU A 123 32.55 -26.13 20.08
C LEU A 123 33.52 -26.49 18.93
N ASN A 124 33.39 -25.80 17.80
CA ASN A 124 34.37 -25.85 16.71
C ASN A 124 35.37 -24.71 16.90
N GLY A 125 36.53 -25.01 17.47
CA GLY A 125 37.60 -24.05 17.78
C GLY A 125 38.22 -23.41 16.53
N GLY A 126 39.11 -22.43 16.73
CA GLY A 126 39.67 -21.58 15.67
C GLY A 126 40.34 -22.32 14.51
N THR A 127 41.01 -23.43 14.78
CA THR A 127 41.64 -24.30 13.78
C THR A 127 40.73 -25.44 13.30
N GLY A 128 39.56 -25.58 13.91
CA GLY A 128 38.63 -26.66 13.65
C GLY A 128 37.97 -26.57 12.29
N SER A 129 37.94 -27.69 11.57
CA SER A 129 37.12 -27.92 10.38
C SER A 129 36.07 -28.97 10.70
N PHE A 130 34.80 -28.63 10.56
CA PHE A 130 33.69 -29.54 10.80
C PHE A 130 32.82 -29.62 9.55
N THR A 131 32.57 -30.83 9.06
CA THR A 131 31.64 -31.10 7.96
C THR A 131 30.58 -32.10 8.39
N ASN A 132 29.32 -31.68 8.41
CA ASN A 132 28.17 -32.58 8.46
C ASN A 132 27.76 -32.90 7.02
N ALA A 133 28.25 -34.01 6.48
CA ALA A 133 28.06 -34.42 5.11
C ALA A 133 26.59 -34.81 4.81
N VAL A 134 26.26 -34.97 3.52
CA VAL A 134 24.94 -35.41 3.07
C VAL A 134 24.55 -36.71 3.77
N GLY A 135 23.33 -36.76 4.33
CA GLY A 135 22.83 -37.89 5.12
C GLY A 135 23.24 -37.86 6.61
N GLY A 136 24.23 -37.04 6.97
CA GLY A 136 24.60 -36.80 8.36
C GLY A 136 23.50 -36.07 9.13
N SER A 137 23.35 -36.42 10.41
CA SER A 137 22.34 -35.84 11.29
C SER A 137 22.94 -35.47 12.63
N ILE A 138 22.90 -34.19 12.97
CA ILE A 138 23.32 -33.67 14.26
C ILE A 138 22.08 -33.26 15.04
N THR A 139 21.93 -33.81 16.23
CA THR A 139 20.88 -33.43 17.18
C THR A 139 21.52 -32.95 18.46
N ILE A 140 21.21 -31.72 18.89
CA ILE A 140 21.71 -31.13 20.12
C ILE A 140 20.52 -30.72 20.99
N ASN A 141 20.41 -31.34 22.16
CA ASN A 141 19.42 -31.02 23.19
C ASN A 141 20.12 -30.79 24.52
N ARG A 142 19.43 -30.12 25.45
CA ARG A 142 19.90 -29.90 26.83
C ARG A 142 21.37 -29.46 26.94
N ALA A 143 21.85 -28.72 25.95
CA ALA A 143 23.13 -28.05 26.04
C ALA A 143 22.96 -26.80 26.91
N GLY A 144 23.98 -26.48 27.70
CA GLY A 144 24.07 -25.25 28.46
C GLY A 144 25.01 -24.25 27.81
N GLY A 145 25.38 -23.20 28.55
CA GLY A 145 26.32 -22.18 28.09
C GLY A 145 25.76 -21.26 26.99
N SER A 146 26.67 -20.74 26.17
CA SER A 146 26.40 -19.67 25.21
C SER A 146 25.68 -20.17 23.93
N GLY A 147 26.11 -21.31 23.36
CA GLY A 147 25.56 -21.84 22.10
C GLY A 147 25.22 -23.34 22.16
N GLY A 148 24.30 -23.83 21.34
CA GLY A 148 24.12 -25.27 21.09
C GLY A 148 25.27 -25.77 20.24
N LEU A 149 25.57 -25.00 19.20
CA LEU A 149 26.76 -25.07 18.37
C LEU A 149 27.47 -23.71 18.43
N ASN A 150 28.71 -23.69 18.91
CA ASN A 150 29.58 -22.51 18.88
C ASN A 150 30.69 -22.75 17.82
N ASN A 151 30.70 -21.92 16.79
CA ASN A 151 31.66 -22.01 15.69
C ASN A 151 32.65 -20.85 15.71
N SER A 152 33.91 -21.17 15.96
CA SER A 152 35.08 -20.30 15.81
C SER A 152 36.01 -20.73 14.66
N GLY A 153 35.74 -21.86 14.00
CA GLY A 153 36.49 -22.38 12.86
C GLY A 153 35.67 -22.41 11.55
N THR A 154 35.93 -23.39 10.69
CA THR A 154 35.12 -23.63 9.49
C THR A 154 34.07 -24.70 9.76
N PHE A 155 32.80 -24.38 9.51
CA PHE A 155 31.69 -25.30 9.65
C PHE A 155 30.91 -25.40 8.34
N VAL A 156 30.77 -26.62 7.80
CA VAL A 156 29.97 -26.92 6.61
C VAL A 156 28.86 -27.89 6.98
N ASN A 157 27.64 -27.55 6.60
CA ASN A 157 26.48 -28.41 6.76
C ASN A 157 25.86 -28.75 5.39
N ASP A 158 26.00 -29.99 4.98
CA ASP A 158 25.29 -30.60 3.85
C ASP A 158 24.14 -31.51 4.31
N GLY A 159 24.10 -31.87 5.60
CA GLY A 159 23.11 -32.75 6.23
C GLY A 159 22.06 -32.01 7.07
N LEU A 160 21.50 -32.72 8.05
CA LEU A 160 20.53 -32.18 9.00
C LEU A 160 21.20 -31.75 10.31
N ILE A 161 20.89 -30.53 10.76
CA ILE A 161 21.15 -30.06 12.13
C ILE A 161 19.80 -29.76 12.78
N THR A 162 19.56 -30.34 13.95
CA THR A 162 18.38 -30.07 14.79
C THR A 162 18.84 -29.69 16.19
N ILE A 163 18.45 -28.52 16.65
CA ILE A 163 18.81 -27.99 17.96
C ILE A 163 17.55 -27.68 18.75
N GLY A 164 17.50 -28.17 20.00
CA GLY A 164 16.46 -27.84 20.96
C GLY A 164 15.07 -28.43 20.66
N ASN A 165 14.97 -29.60 20.02
CA ASN A 165 13.68 -30.23 19.71
C ASN A 165 12.97 -30.87 20.93
N ILE A 166 13.67 -31.15 22.04
CA ILE A 166 13.08 -31.69 23.28
C ILE A 166 13.05 -30.64 24.39
N GLU A 167 14.22 -30.30 24.93
CA GLU A 167 14.44 -29.36 26.04
C GLU A 167 15.77 -28.65 25.83
N PHE A 168 15.86 -27.40 26.25
CA PHE A 168 17.02 -26.57 25.97
C PHE A 168 17.29 -25.55 27.08
N ASN A 169 18.57 -25.42 27.46
CA ASN A 169 19.03 -24.66 28.63
C ASN A 169 20.13 -23.64 28.27
N ASN A 170 20.29 -23.28 26.99
CA ASN A 170 21.36 -22.39 26.56
C ASN A 170 20.87 -21.00 26.18
N GLN A 171 21.83 -20.12 25.90
CA GLN A 171 21.55 -18.77 25.42
C GLN A 171 21.13 -18.76 23.95
N ASN A 172 21.87 -19.42 23.05
CA ASN A 172 21.66 -19.36 21.60
C ASN A 172 21.67 -20.75 20.95
N ASP A 173 20.88 -21.04 19.91
CA ASP A 173 20.99 -22.34 19.22
C ASP A 173 22.32 -22.45 18.48
N ILE A 174 22.67 -21.45 17.66
CA ILE A 174 23.94 -21.34 16.96
C ILE A 174 24.62 -20.00 17.27
N GLU A 175 25.90 -20.05 17.65
CA GLU A 175 26.78 -18.89 17.71
C GLU A 175 27.87 -19.02 16.66
N ASN A 176 28.00 -18.03 15.78
CA ASN A 176 28.99 -18.02 14.73
C ASN A 176 29.96 -16.85 14.86
N TYR A 177 31.24 -17.19 15.01
CA TYR A 177 32.37 -16.26 15.08
C TYR A 177 33.26 -16.34 13.83
N ALA A 178 33.05 -17.32 12.95
CA ALA A 178 33.90 -17.62 11.79
C ALA A 178 33.08 -18.05 10.55
N THR A 179 33.63 -18.90 9.67
CA THR A 179 32.94 -19.30 8.44
C THR A 179 31.94 -20.43 8.72
N PHE A 180 30.66 -20.16 8.46
CA PHE A 180 29.60 -21.17 8.48
C PHE A 180 28.91 -21.22 7.11
N ILE A 181 28.82 -22.41 6.54
CA ILE A 181 28.17 -22.68 5.26
C ILE A 181 27.08 -23.73 5.49
N ASN A 182 25.83 -23.37 5.23
CA ASN A 182 24.73 -24.32 5.07
C ASN A 182 24.51 -24.55 3.57
N SER A 183 25.05 -25.63 3.04
CA SER A 183 25.02 -25.96 1.62
C SER A 183 23.59 -26.24 1.12
N ALA A 184 23.40 -26.39 -0.20
CA ALA A 184 22.09 -26.54 -0.83
C ALA A 184 21.23 -27.70 -0.28
N THR A 185 21.85 -28.80 0.15
CA THR A 185 21.16 -29.94 0.78
C THR A 185 21.01 -29.79 2.29
N GLY A 186 21.73 -28.85 2.88
CA GLY A 186 21.78 -28.61 4.30
C GLY A 186 20.46 -28.08 4.87
N ILE A 187 20.04 -28.66 5.98
CA ILE A 187 18.84 -28.25 6.72
C ILE A 187 19.24 -27.94 8.16
N ILE A 188 18.88 -26.76 8.65
CA ILE A 188 19.05 -26.34 10.03
C ILE A 188 17.67 -26.09 10.65
N ARG A 189 17.42 -26.71 11.81
CA ARG A 189 16.22 -26.48 12.63
C ARG A 189 16.64 -26.04 14.02
N MET A 190 16.10 -24.91 14.46
CA MET A 190 16.43 -24.26 15.72
C MET A 190 15.15 -23.97 16.49
N ASP A 191 15.09 -24.40 17.73
CA ASP A 191 13.96 -24.27 18.62
C ASP A 191 14.45 -24.09 20.06
N ARG A 192 13.72 -23.31 20.87
CA ARG A 192 13.96 -23.15 22.33
C ARG A 192 15.25 -22.43 22.73
N GLY A 193 16.00 -21.80 21.82
CA GLY A 193 17.06 -20.87 22.20
C GLY A 193 16.50 -19.69 23.03
N THR A 194 17.06 -19.44 24.22
CA THR A 194 16.46 -18.45 25.15
C THR A 194 16.70 -17.00 24.72
N SER A 195 17.79 -16.71 24.03
CA SER A 195 18.15 -15.38 23.52
C SER A 195 18.04 -15.28 22.01
N ASN A 196 18.65 -16.20 21.25
CA ASN A 196 18.59 -16.19 19.79
C ASN A 196 18.57 -17.60 19.20
N GLY A 197 17.95 -17.77 18.03
CA GLY A 197 18.14 -18.96 17.22
C GLY A 197 19.56 -18.98 16.66
N LEU A 198 19.87 -18.00 15.82
CA LEU A 198 21.21 -17.84 15.24
C LEU A 198 21.78 -16.48 15.62
N TRP A 199 22.95 -16.47 16.25
CA TRP A 199 23.74 -15.27 16.48
C TRP A 199 25.02 -15.30 15.65
N ASN A 200 25.06 -14.51 14.57
CA ASN A 200 26.25 -14.34 13.73
C ASN A 200 27.02 -13.10 14.19
N LEU A 201 28.06 -13.25 15.01
CA LEU A 201 28.71 -12.14 15.69
C LEU A 201 29.83 -11.50 14.87
N SER A 202 30.85 -12.28 14.49
CA SER A 202 32.04 -11.79 13.79
C SER A 202 32.38 -12.58 12.52
N GLY A 203 31.65 -13.67 12.27
CA GLY A 203 31.90 -14.59 11.17
C GLY A 203 31.12 -14.27 9.89
N SER A 204 31.34 -15.09 8.85
CA SER A 204 30.48 -15.08 7.66
C SER A 204 29.50 -16.24 7.74
N PHE A 205 28.22 -15.98 7.52
CA PHE A 205 27.22 -17.03 7.39
C PHE A 205 26.68 -17.06 5.95
N THR A 206 26.78 -18.22 5.30
CA THR A 206 26.24 -18.45 3.96
C THR A 206 25.19 -19.55 4.01
N ASN A 207 23.99 -19.25 3.52
CA ASN A 207 22.90 -20.19 3.38
C ASN A 207 22.58 -20.42 1.90
N ASP A 208 22.82 -21.63 1.43
CA ASP A 208 22.37 -22.18 0.15
C ASP A 208 21.22 -23.18 0.35
N GLY A 209 21.04 -23.71 1.57
CA GLY A 209 20.01 -24.68 1.94
C GLY A 209 18.81 -24.07 2.67
N LYS A 210 18.31 -24.79 3.69
CA LYS A 210 17.12 -24.39 4.46
C LYS A 210 17.42 -24.12 5.92
N ILE A 211 16.87 -23.02 6.44
CA ILE A 211 16.90 -22.66 7.85
C ILE A 211 15.46 -22.53 8.36
N PHE A 212 15.18 -23.18 9.48
CA PHE A 212 13.90 -23.08 10.18
C PHE A 212 14.14 -22.66 11.63
N VAL A 213 13.38 -21.66 12.09
CA VAL A 213 13.44 -21.21 13.49
C VAL A 213 12.04 -21.17 14.11
N GLY A 214 11.90 -21.81 15.26
CA GLY A 214 10.68 -21.83 16.06
C GLY A 214 9.57 -22.76 15.57
N LEU A 215 9.92 -23.82 14.83
CA LEU A 215 8.93 -24.78 14.30
C LEU A 215 8.10 -25.46 15.39
N ILE A 216 8.71 -25.76 16.52
CA ILE A 216 8.13 -26.53 17.63
C ILE A 216 7.79 -25.61 18.79
N ALA A 217 8.69 -24.70 19.16
CA ALA A 217 8.58 -23.91 20.37
C ALA A 217 9.17 -22.51 20.20
N ASN A 218 8.85 -21.64 21.16
CA ASN A 218 9.36 -20.27 21.12
C ASN A 218 10.88 -20.27 21.19
N THR A 219 11.49 -19.42 20.38
CA THR A 219 12.90 -19.06 20.44
C THR A 219 12.97 -17.57 20.73
N GLY A 220 14.11 -17.07 21.22
CA GLY A 220 14.38 -15.64 21.29
C GLY A 220 14.40 -14.98 19.90
N THR A 221 15.28 -14.01 19.62
CA THR A 221 15.37 -13.46 18.26
C THR A 221 15.70 -14.57 17.27
N GLY A 222 14.99 -14.67 16.13
CA GLY A 222 15.21 -15.76 15.17
C GLY A 222 16.64 -15.77 14.65
N ILE A 223 17.05 -14.66 14.01
CA ILE A 223 18.41 -14.41 13.54
C ILE A 223 18.87 -13.04 14.04
N LEU A 224 19.97 -13.01 14.79
CA LEU A 224 20.69 -11.81 15.22
C LEU A 224 22.02 -11.72 14.47
N ASN A 225 22.16 -10.73 13.59
CA ASN A 225 23.29 -10.64 12.65
C ASN A 225 24.15 -9.38 12.84
N TYR A 226 25.43 -9.57 13.17
CA TYR A 226 26.46 -8.53 13.37
C TYR A 226 27.58 -8.59 12.34
N ALA A 227 27.57 -9.58 11.45
CA ALA A 227 28.61 -9.78 10.44
C ALA A 227 27.99 -10.16 9.07
N PRO A 228 28.76 -10.40 8.00
CA PRO A 228 28.17 -10.70 6.69
C PRO A 228 27.30 -11.96 6.72
N PHE A 229 26.03 -11.81 6.32
CA PHE A 229 25.08 -12.90 6.15
C PHE A 229 24.57 -12.93 4.71
N ARG A 230 24.58 -14.11 4.07
CA ARG A 230 24.04 -14.31 2.73
C ARG A 230 23.02 -15.44 2.72
N ASN A 231 21.83 -15.14 2.19
CA ASN A 231 20.85 -16.13 1.78
C ASN A 231 20.85 -16.19 0.25
N ASN A 232 21.54 -17.17 -0.32
CA ASN A 232 21.82 -17.27 -1.75
C ASN A 232 20.62 -17.84 -2.52
N THR A 233 20.60 -17.65 -3.83
CA THR A 233 19.52 -18.11 -4.73
C THR A 233 19.22 -19.60 -4.55
N GLY A 234 17.94 -19.93 -4.41
CA GLY A 234 17.46 -21.30 -4.16
C GLY A 234 17.32 -21.67 -2.67
N ALA A 235 17.93 -20.89 -1.77
CA ALA A 235 17.86 -21.11 -0.33
C ALA A 235 16.52 -20.66 0.28
N GLU A 236 16.23 -21.13 1.50
CA GLU A 236 15.01 -20.78 2.22
C GLU A 236 15.28 -20.48 3.70
N ILE A 237 14.65 -19.42 4.22
CA ILE A 237 14.61 -19.10 5.65
C ILE A 237 13.15 -18.99 6.09
N HIS A 238 12.77 -19.78 7.08
CA HIS A 238 11.41 -19.79 7.65
C HIS A 238 11.48 -19.52 9.14
N ILE A 239 10.81 -18.47 9.61
CA ILE A 239 10.88 -18.04 11.01
C ILE A 239 9.48 -17.79 11.57
N THR A 240 9.22 -18.36 12.73
CA THR A 240 7.93 -18.29 13.43
C THR A 240 8.18 -18.33 14.93
N ARG A 241 7.20 -17.97 15.78
CA ARG A 241 7.29 -18.12 17.25
C ARG A 241 8.52 -17.45 17.89
N VAL A 242 8.86 -16.26 17.40
CA VAL A 242 9.96 -15.45 17.93
C VAL A 242 9.48 -14.02 18.19
N PRO A 243 10.14 -13.24 19.06
CA PRO A 243 9.85 -11.82 19.16
C PRO A 243 10.20 -11.08 17.87
N ASN A 244 11.47 -11.13 17.45
CA ASN A 244 11.91 -10.54 16.19
C ASN A 244 12.42 -11.66 15.27
N ALA A 245 12.00 -11.68 14.01
CA ALA A 245 12.46 -12.73 13.10
C ALA A 245 13.92 -12.54 12.67
N ILE A 246 14.25 -11.37 12.13
CA ILE A 246 15.61 -11.01 11.75
C ILE A 246 15.95 -9.65 12.36
N VAL A 247 17.02 -9.57 13.13
CA VAL A 247 17.63 -8.33 13.59
C VAL A 247 19.03 -8.24 13.00
N THR A 248 19.34 -7.19 12.25
CA THR A 248 20.68 -6.99 11.71
C THR A 248 21.27 -5.63 12.05
N THR A 249 22.54 -5.67 12.46
CA THR A 249 23.39 -4.51 12.75
C THR A 249 24.52 -4.34 11.73
N SER A 250 24.58 -5.23 10.73
CA SER A 250 25.61 -5.34 9.70
C SER A 250 24.98 -5.70 8.34
N GLY A 251 25.77 -6.21 7.40
CA GLY A 251 25.32 -6.61 6.06
C GLY A 251 24.54 -7.92 6.03
N PHE A 252 23.27 -7.85 5.62
CA PHE A 252 22.44 -9.01 5.30
C PHE A 252 22.03 -8.94 3.82
N VAL A 253 22.38 -9.95 3.03
CA VAL A 253 22.00 -10.05 1.61
C VAL A 253 21.05 -11.22 1.42
N ASN A 254 19.87 -10.94 0.91
CA ASN A 254 18.88 -11.92 0.52
C ASN A 254 18.76 -11.99 -1.01
N SER A 255 18.99 -13.16 -1.58
CA SER A 255 18.79 -13.49 -3.00
C SER A 255 17.86 -14.69 -3.20
N ALA A 256 17.10 -15.05 -2.17
CA ALA A 256 16.12 -16.14 -2.20
C ALA A 256 14.94 -15.86 -1.26
N THR A 257 14.29 -16.90 -0.75
CA THR A 257 13.02 -16.77 0.00
C THR A 257 13.25 -16.63 1.49
N ILE A 258 12.65 -15.60 2.08
CA ILE A 258 12.48 -15.43 3.52
C ILE A 258 10.97 -15.38 3.80
N THR A 259 10.50 -16.27 4.67
CA THR A 259 9.11 -16.34 5.11
C THR A 259 9.03 -16.17 6.62
N VAL A 260 8.26 -15.18 7.07
CA VAL A 260 8.05 -14.89 8.49
C VAL A 260 6.58 -15.05 8.84
N GLY A 261 6.32 -15.79 9.91
CA GLY A 261 5.00 -15.89 10.54
C GLY A 261 3.96 -16.73 9.79
N ALA A 262 4.40 -17.59 8.84
CA ALA A 262 3.48 -18.43 8.07
C ALA A 262 2.73 -19.48 8.91
N SER A 263 3.38 -20.07 9.92
CA SER A 263 2.81 -21.17 10.73
C SER A 263 2.35 -20.73 12.13
N ALA A 264 2.90 -19.65 12.67
CA ALA A 264 2.47 -19.03 13.91
C ALA A 264 3.02 -17.60 13.97
N SER A 265 2.43 -16.76 14.81
CA SER A 265 2.82 -15.36 14.87
C SER A 265 4.23 -15.15 15.40
N VAL A 266 4.87 -14.08 14.95
CA VAL A 266 6.00 -13.46 15.64
C VAL A 266 5.47 -12.34 16.52
N SER A 267 5.95 -12.19 17.76
CA SER A 267 5.31 -11.29 18.74
C SER A 267 5.72 -9.82 18.61
N SER A 268 6.78 -9.51 17.85
CA SER A 268 7.20 -8.13 17.54
C SER A 268 7.39 -7.96 16.03
N SER A 269 8.62 -7.78 15.55
CA SER A 269 8.89 -7.37 14.16
C SER A 269 9.36 -8.52 13.27
N GLY A 270 9.05 -8.44 11.97
CA GLY A 270 9.61 -9.38 11.00
C GLY A 270 11.10 -9.11 10.76
N VAL A 271 11.41 -8.00 10.09
CA VAL A 271 12.79 -7.58 9.82
C VAL A 271 13.07 -6.27 10.55
N ARG A 272 14.14 -6.24 11.34
CA ARG A 272 14.58 -5.06 12.09
C ARG A 272 16.04 -4.70 11.79
N LEU A 273 16.29 -3.49 11.31
CA LEU A 273 17.63 -2.95 11.08
C LEU A 273 17.95 -1.89 12.13
N THR A 274 19.13 -1.97 12.74
CA THR A 274 19.68 -0.86 13.54
C THR A 274 20.26 0.22 12.64
N SER A 275 20.68 1.36 13.20
CA SER A 275 21.25 2.48 12.46
C SER A 275 22.51 2.14 11.65
N THR A 276 23.23 1.08 12.00
CA THR A 276 24.40 0.58 11.27
C THR A 276 24.08 -0.61 10.36
N GLY A 277 22.87 -1.16 10.46
CA GLY A 277 22.45 -2.32 9.69
C GLY A 277 22.22 -1.99 8.22
N SER A 278 22.53 -2.96 7.35
CA SER A 278 22.18 -2.88 5.93
C SER A 278 21.54 -4.17 5.47
N PHE A 279 20.43 -4.06 4.75
CA PHE A 279 19.69 -5.19 4.24
C PHE A 279 19.49 -5.01 2.74
N THR A 280 19.97 -5.96 1.94
CA THR A 280 19.80 -5.95 0.48
C THR A 280 18.95 -7.14 0.06
N ASN A 281 17.77 -6.88 -0.50
CA ASN A 281 16.95 -7.88 -1.18
C ASN A 281 17.19 -7.78 -2.69
N THR A 282 18.03 -8.68 -3.23
CA THR A 282 18.45 -8.67 -4.64
C THR A 282 17.31 -9.11 -5.55
N GLY A 283 17.40 -8.91 -6.86
CA GLY A 283 16.32 -9.22 -7.81
C GLY A 283 15.82 -10.68 -7.84
N ALA A 284 16.56 -11.63 -7.25
CA ALA A 284 16.13 -13.02 -7.08
C ALA A 284 15.44 -13.29 -5.73
N GLY A 285 15.43 -12.33 -4.82
CA GLY A 285 14.88 -12.44 -3.49
C GLY A 285 13.36 -12.37 -3.43
N LEU A 286 12.81 -12.91 -2.34
CA LEU A 286 11.44 -12.72 -1.90
C LEU A 286 11.42 -12.61 -0.39
N ILE A 287 10.77 -11.57 0.14
CA ILE A 287 10.47 -11.45 1.56
C ILE A 287 8.96 -11.51 1.72
N GLN A 288 8.47 -12.48 2.47
CA GLN A 288 7.07 -12.57 2.86
C GLN A 288 6.95 -12.50 4.38
N ILE A 289 6.15 -11.56 4.88
CA ILE A 289 5.96 -11.33 6.32
C ILE A 289 4.47 -11.27 6.61
N ASP A 290 4.01 -12.20 7.42
CA ASP A 290 2.63 -12.32 7.89
C ASP A 290 2.64 -12.49 9.43
N ASN A 291 1.48 -12.26 10.08
CA ASN A 291 1.27 -12.57 11.50
C ASN A 291 2.31 -11.96 12.46
N THR A 292 2.54 -10.64 12.41
CA THR A 292 3.44 -9.93 13.33
C THR A 292 2.66 -9.24 14.44
N GLY A 293 3.21 -9.23 15.66
CA GLY A 293 2.65 -8.51 16.81
C GLY A 293 2.96 -7.00 16.81
N SER A 294 3.84 -6.55 15.92
CA SER A 294 4.15 -5.13 15.69
C SER A 294 4.42 -4.89 14.19
N THR A 295 5.46 -4.12 13.86
CA THR A 295 5.83 -3.71 12.51
C THR A 295 6.42 -4.86 11.68
N ALA A 296 6.03 -5.02 10.42
CA ALA A 296 6.63 -6.05 9.57
C ALA A 296 8.10 -5.76 9.23
N ILE A 297 8.41 -4.56 8.72
CA ILE A 297 9.79 -4.10 8.48
C ILE A 297 10.06 -2.80 9.25
N LEU A 298 10.97 -2.84 10.20
CA LEU A 298 11.44 -1.68 10.97
C LEU A 298 12.90 -1.36 10.58
N THR A 299 13.15 -0.23 9.94
CA THR A 299 14.50 0.13 9.49
C THR A 299 14.97 1.46 10.04
N ALA A 300 16.03 1.42 10.86
CA ALA A 300 16.82 2.61 11.22
C ALA A 300 18.10 2.74 10.38
N GLY A 301 18.46 1.69 9.64
CA GLY A 301 19.64 1.62 8.78
C GLY A 301 19.29 1.76 7.30
N VAL A 302 20.00 1.04 6.44
CA VAL A 302 19.79 1.08 4.98
C VAL A 302 19.12 -0.20 4.49
N LEU A 303 17.96 -0.07 3.86
CA LEU A 303 17.30 -1.18 3.16
C LEU A 303 17.23 -0.88 1.66
N ALA A 304 17.81 -1.77 0.86
CA ALA A 304 17.75 -1.75 -0.58
C ALA A 304 16.95 -2.95 -1.09
N ASN A 305 15.84 -2.69 -1.79
CA ASN A 305 14.99 -3.71 -2.38
C ASN A 305 15.02 -3.61 -3.90
N SER A 306 15.24 -4.73 -4.58
CA SER A 306 15.10 -4.87 -6.04
C SER A 306 14.22 -6.07 -6.41
N ALA A 307 13.42 -6.57 -5.47
CA ALA A 307 12.67 -7.81 -5.56
C ALA A 307 11.28 -7.72 -4.91
N GLY A 308 10.61 -8.87 -4.74
CA GLY A 308 9.32 -8.95 -4.06
C GLY A 308 9.43 -8.76 -2.54
N ILE A 309 8.60 -7.87 -1.99
CA ILE A 309 8.26 -7.78 -0.57
C ILE A 309 6.74 -7.87 -0.45
N ARG A 310 6.25 -8.87 0.28
CA ARG A 310 4.82 -9.11 0.52
C ARG A 310 4.54 -9.05 2.01
N ILE A 311 3.71 -8.12 2.43
CA ILE A 311 3.38 -7.89 3.82
C ILE A 311 1.88 -8.07 4.00
N GLY A 312 1.53 -8.90 4.99
CA GLY A 312 0.15 -9.20 5.35
C GLY A 312 -0.69 -9.80 4.22
N SER A 313 -0.04 -10.60 3.37
CA SER A 313 -0.66 -11.29 2.24
C SER A 313 -1.57 -12.44 2.68
N LEU A 314 -1.22 -13.10 3.78
CA LEU A 314 -1.93 -14.26 4.34
C LEU A 314 -2.34 -14.06 5.81
N GLY A 315 -1.71 -13.13 6.53
CA GLY A 315 -1.98 -12.89 7.96
C GLY A 315 -1.89 -11.42 8.35
N THR A 316 -2.46 -11.03 9.48
CA THR A 316 -2.47 -9.64 9.93
C THR A 316 -1.10 -9.21 10.45
N VAL A 317 -0.70 -7.98 10.17
CA VAL A 317 0.45 -7.30 10.77
C VAL A 317 -0.10 -6.29 11.76
N ALA A 318 0.14 -6.46 13.06
CA ALA A 318 -0.54 -5.65 14.09
C ALA A 318 -0.07 -4.18 14.15
N GLY A 319 1.11 -3.87 13.61
CA GLY A 319 1.62 -2.49 13.50
C GLY A 319 1.70 -2.01 12.06
N GLN A 320 2.76 -1.27 11.76
CA GLN A 320 3.04 -0.73 10.43
C GLN A 320 3.51 -1.81 9.46
N GLY A 321 3.23 -1.66 8.17
CA GLY A 321 3.85 -2.50 7.15
C GLY A 321 5.36 -2.23 7.10
N ILE A 322 5.72 -1.00 6.80
CA ILE A 322 7.11 -0.52 6.82
C ILE A 322 7.20 0.70 7.74
N SER A 323 8.08 0.64 8.74
CA SER A 323 8.48 1.77 9.57
C SER A 323 9.93 2.14 9.25
N ASN A 324 10.12 3.28 8.59
CA ASN A 324 11.42 3.76 8.16
C ASN A 324 11.85 4.97 8.99
N SER A 325 12.94 4.85 9.72
CA SER A 325 13.67 5.96 10.36
C SER A 325 15.08 6.16 9.78
N GLY A 326 15.46 5.35 8.77
CA GLY A 326 16.75 5.41 8.07
C GLY A 326 16.59 5.69 6.58
N SER A 327 17.20 4.85 5.74
CA SER A 327 17.07 4.93 4.28
C SER A 327 16.44 3.67 3.71
N PHE A 328 15.36 3.85 2.95
CA PHE A 328 14.67 2.78 2.24
C PHE A 328 14.66 3.09 0.75
N THR A 329 15.19 2.19 -0.06
CA THR A 329 15.18 2.29 -1.53
C THR A 329 14.47 1.07 -2.12
N ASN A 330 13.33 1.30 -2.77
CA ASN A 330 12.69 0.33 -3.66
C ASN A 330 13.17 0.60 -5.09
N ALA A 331 14.25 -0.05 -5.50
CA ALA A 331 14.84 0.09 -6.82
C ALA A 331 14.02 -0.59 -7.91
N SER A 332 14.45 -0.44 -9.17
CA SER A 332 13.87 -1.16 -10.31
C SER A 332 13.84 -2.68 -10.07
N GLY A 333 12.76 -3.34 -10.48
CA GLY A 333 12.48 -4.75 -10.17
C GLY A 333 11.83 -4.99 -8.80
N GLY A 334 11.87 -4.00 -7.90
CA GLY A 334 11.19 -4.05 -6.62
C GLY A 334 9.66 -4.09 -6.75
N ASN A 335 8.99 -5.02 -6.08
CA ASN A 335 7.53 -5.03 -6.00
C ASN A 335 7.14 -5.15 -4.53
N ILE A 336 6.59 -4.08 -3.97
CA ILE A 336 6.15 -4.04 -2.59
C ILE A 336 4.62 -4.07 -2.58
N SER A 337 4.05 -5.08 -1.91
CA SER A 337 2.62 -5.17 -1.61
C SER A 337 2.43 -5.21 -0.10
N ILE A 338 1.59 -4.32 0.42
CA ILE A 338 1.28 -4.20 1.84
C ILE A 338 -0.21 -4.29 2.04
N ASN A 339 -0.65 -5.26 2.83
CA ASN A 339 -2.03 -5.49 3.17
C ASN A 339 -2.15 -5.80 4.68
N ARG A 340 -3.37 -5.71 5.21
CA ARG A 340 -3.74 -6.14 6.57
C ARG A 340 -2.82 -5.60 7.69
N THR A 341 -2.36 -4.36 7.60
CA THR A 341 -1.70 -3.65 8.71
C THR A 341 -2.71 -3.27 9.79
N GLY A 342 -2.26 -3.10 11.03
CA GLY A 342 -3.12 -3.14 12.21
C GLY A 342 -4.05 -1.94 12.37
N THR A 343 -5.04 -2.08 13.24
CA THR A 343 -6.05 -1.04 13.50
C THR A 343 -5.52 0.03 14.49
N GLY A 344 -5.41 1.29 14.08
CA GLY A 344 -5.15 2.43 14.98
C GLY A 344 -4.14 3.46 14.43
N VAL A 345 -3.82 4.46 15.27
CA VAL A 345 -2.90 5.62 15.00
C VAL A 345 -1.44 5.25 14.73
N GLY A 346 -1.11 3.97 14.68
CA GLY A 346 0.20 3.47 14.26
C GLY A 346 0.10 2.30 13.27
N GLY A 347 -1.03 2.19 12.57
CA GLY A 347 -1.37 1.10 11.65
C GLY A 347 -1.02 1.37 10.20
N ASP A 348 0.00 2.17 9.90
CA ASP A 348 0.20 2.67 8.53
C ASP A 348 0.80 1.61 7.59
N GLY A 349 0.51 1.73 6.29
CA GLY A 349 1.16 0.91 5.27
C GLY A 349 2.66 1.19 5.27
N VAL A 350 3.02 2.45 5.07
CA VAL A 350 4.38 2.99 5.18
C VAL A 350 4.38 4.20 6.11
N PHE A 351 5.15 4.11 7.19
CA PHE A 351 5.55 5.25 8.01
C PHE A 351 6.99 5.65 7.68
N ASN A 352 7.18 6.87 7.20
CA ASN A 352 8.49 7.43 6.89
C ASN A 352 8.82 8.56 7.88
N GLY A 353 9.65 8.28 8.89
CA GLY A 353 9.98 9.19 9.99
C GLY A 353 10.72 10.45 9.57
N GLY A 354 10.79 11.44 10.47
CA GLY A 354 11.23 12.82 10.17
C GLY A 354 12.61 12.95 9.51
N SER A 355 13.56 12.11 9.92
CA SER A 355 14.94 12.10 9.39
C SER A 355 15.12 11.13 8.22
N ALA A 356 14.08 10.39 7.85
CA ALA A 356 14.17 9.24 6.99
C ALA A 356 14.05 9.61 5.50
N THR A 357 14.64 8.76 4.66
CA THR A 357 14.55 8.85 3.20
C THR A 357 13.86 7.60 2.67
N PHE A 358 12.82 7.80 1.86
CA PHE A 358 12.16 6.73 1.12
C PHE A 358 12.19 7.05 -0.37
N VAL A 359 12.83 6.18 -1.16
CA VAL A 359 12.90 6.32 -2.62
C VAL A 359 12.20 5.14 -3.27
N ASN A 360 11.17 5.43 -4.06
CA ASN A 360 10.44 4.44 -4.83
C ASN A 360 10.71 4.59 -6.32
N ALA A 361 11.27 3.56 -6.95
CA ALA A 361 11.53 3.49 -8.39
C ALA A 361 10.82 2.34 -9.09
N SER A 362 9.88 1.69 -8.40
CA SER A 362 9.11 0.57 -8.93
C SER A 362 7.71 0.54 -8.29
N ALA A 363 7.04 -0.62 -8.29
CA ALA A 363 5.69 -0.74 -7.75
C ALA A 363 5.69 -0.76 -6.21
N LEU A 364 4.88 0.13 -5.63
CA LEU A 364 4.43 0.12 -4.24
C LEU A 364 2.90 0.13 -4.24
N THR A 365 2.31 -0.97 -3.78
CA THR A 365 0.86 -1.15 -3.70
C THR A 365 0.48 -1.38 -2.25
N ILE A 366 -0.45 -0.59 -1.74
CA ILE A 366 -0.95 -0.67 -0.36
C ILE A 366 -2.47 -0.81 -0.41
N GLY A 367 -2.97 -1.84 0.28
CA GLY A 367 -4.40 -2.04 0.48
C GLY A 367 -5.20 -2.46 -0.75
N ASP A 368 -4.57 -3.07 -1.75
CA ASP A 368 -5.23 -3.60 -2.95
C ASP A 368 -6.16 -4.79 -2.66
N VAL A 369 -5.86 -5.57 -1.62
CA VAL A 369 -6.68 -6.70 -1.17
C VAL A 369 -7.48 -6.35 0.08
N ALA A 370 -6.78 -5.94 1.13
CA ALA A 370 -7.37 -5.61 2.43
C ALA A 370 -6.44 -4.67 3.20
N PHE A 371 -7.02 -3.66 3.84
CA PHE A 371 -6.29 -2.72 4.68
C PHE A 371 -7.19 -2.29 5.82
N VAL A 372 -6.64 -2.21 7.03
CA VAL A 372 -7.37 -1.75 8.22
C VAL A 372 -6.57 -0.70 9.00
N GLY A 373 -5.51 -0.20 8.38
CA GLY A 373 -4.65 0.86 8.88
C GLY A 373 -5.29 2.24 8.81
N GLN A 374 -4.72 3.19 9.55
CA GLN A 374 -5.15 4.59 9.48
C GLN A 374 -4.77 5.19 8.12
N ASP A 375 -3.49 5.18 7.75
CA ASP A 375 -3.01 5.80 6.52
C ASP A 375 -2.23 4.81 5.66
N ASP A 376 -2.34 4.88 4.32
CA ASP A 376 -1.49 4.03 3.48
C ASP A 376 -0.04 4.52 3.53
N ILE A 377 0.17 5.83 3.36
CA ILE A 377 1.47 6.49 3.54
C ILE A 377 1.35 7.61 4.58
N TYR A 378 2.10 7.48 5.66
CA TYR A 378 2.34 8.52 6.65
C TYR A 378 3.78 9.04 6.52
N ASN A 379 3.96 10.22 5.91
CA ASN A 379 5.26 10.80 5.63
C ASN A 379 5.59 11.97 6.56
N ALA A 380 6.59 11.78 7.41
CA ALA A 380 7.24 12.82 8.21
C ALA A 380 8.62 13.24 7.64
N GLY A 381 9.24 12.43 6.78
CA GLY A 381 10.57 12.65 6.22
C GLY A 381 10.59 13.07 4.75
N SER A 382 11.62 12.62 4.04
CA SER A 382 11.72 12.80 2.58
C SER A 382 11.24 11.54 1.86
N PHE A 383 10.22 11.70 1.02
CA PHE A 383 9.69 10.66 0.17
C PHE A 383 9.80 11.07 -1.30
N THR A 384 10.42 10.24 -2.13
CA THR A 384 10.54 10.47 -3.58
C THR A 384 9.99 9.26 -4.33
N ASN A 385 8.93 9.46 -5.09
CA ASN A 385 8.50 8.54 -6.14
C ASN A 385 9.16 8.95 -7.45
N THR A 386 10.14 8.21 -7.93
CA THR A 386 10.90 8.54 -9.15
C THR A 386 10.05 8.33 -10.41
N THR A 387 10.56 8.71 -11.59
CA THR A 387 9.85 8.65 -12.88
C THR A 387 9.32 7.27 -13.26
N THR A 388 9.98 6.19 -12.83
CA THR A 388 9.53 4.80 -13.06
C THR A 388 8.68 4.25 -11.92
N GLY A 389 8.59 4.98 -10.81
CA GLY A 389 7.87 4.56 -9.61
C GLY A 389 6.36 4.65 -9.78
N ILE A 390 5.65 3.61 -9.33
CA ILE A 390 4.19 3.56 -9.34
C ILE A 390 3.66 3.34 -7.92
N ILE A 391 2.98 4.38 -7.48
CA ILE A 391 2.10 4.61 -6.35
C ILE A 391 0.70 3.98 -6.43
N ARG A 392 0.31 2.96 -5.66
CA ARG A 392 -1.12 2.57 -5.55
C ARG A 392 -1.57 2.47 -4.10
N LEU A 393 -2.57 3.26 -3.72
CA LEU A 393 -3.06 3.42 -2.36
C LEU A 393 -4.57 3.21 -2.35
N ASP A 394 -5.06 2.29 -1.51
CA ASP A 394 -6.45 1.87 -1.48
C ASP A 394 -6.83 1.45 -0.04
N ARG A 395 -8.11 1.62 0.33
CA ARG A 395 -8.70 1.10 1.59
C ARG A 395 -8.18 1.70 2.92
N ALA A 396 -7.37 2.76 2.93
CA ALA A 396 -7.10 3.51 4.16
C ALA A 396 -8.37 4.03 4.85
N LEU A 397 -8.44 3.88 6.18
CA LEU A 397 -9.54 4.42 6.99
C LEU A 397 -9.47 5.94 7.13
N GLY A 398 -8.25 6.48 7.19
CA GLY A 398 -7.93 7.90 7.32
C GLY A 398 -7.58 8.50 5.96
N ASN A 399 -6.30 8.45 5.58
CA ASN A 399 -5.78 9.07 4.37
C ASN A 399 -5.06 8.07 3.47
N GLY A 400 -5.20 8.21 2.14
CA GLY A 400 -4.27 7.54 1.23
C GLY A 400 -2.85 8.00 1.48
N LEU A 401 -2.64 9.31 1.52
CA LEU A 401 -1.33 9.90 1.81
C LEU A 401 -1.46 11.07 2.78
N TRP A 402 -0.75 11.02 3.90
CA TRP A 402 -0.56 12.15 4.81
C TRP A 402 0.90 12.61 4.81
N ASN A 403 1.15 13.81 4.29
CA ASN A 403 2.44 14.51 4.34
C ASN A 403 2.43 15.52 5.51
N LEU A 404 3.28 15.32 6.53
CA LEU A 404 3.31 16.09 7.79
C LEU A 404 4.15 17.37 7.74
N PRO A 405 3.96 18.32 8.67
CA PRO A 405 4.83 19.50 8.78
C PRO A 405 6.31 19.13 8.78
N ASN A 406 7.13 19.93 8.09
CA ASN A 406 8.57 19.70 7.87
C ASN A 406 8.97 18.49 7.00
N SER A 407 8.00 17.81 6.38
CA SER A 407 8.25 16.70 5.45
C SER A 407 8.19 17.14 3.98
N ARG A 408 8.87 16.37 3.12
CA ARG A 408 8.85 16.57 1.66
C ARG A 408 8.34 15.32 0.96
N PHE A 409 7.37 15.49 0.07
CA PHE A 409 6.96 14.47 -0.89
C PHE A 409 7.19 14.97 -2.31
N ARG A 410 7.92 14.18 -3.12
CA ARG A 410 8.14 14.45 -4.54
C ARG A 410 7.62 13.28 -5.37
N ASN A 411 6.69 13.56 -6.27
CA ASN A 411 6.23 12.64 -7.29
C ASN A 411 6.81 13.04 -8.65
N ASP A 412 7.71 12.22 -9.18
CA ASP A 412 8.21 12.28 -10.56
C ASP A 412 7.58 11.20 -11.45
N GLY A 413 6.96 10.17 -10.85
CA GLY A 413 6.29 9.06 -11.54
C GLY A 413 4.76 9.13 -11.44
N LYS A 414 4.14 8.00 -11.10
CA LYS A 414 2.67 7.89 -11.00
C LYS A 414 2.21 7.63 -9.57
N LEU A 415 1.23 8.39 -9.10
CA LEU A 415 0.51 8.20 -7.85
C LEU A 415 -0.98 7.96 -8.16
N ILE A 416 -1.54 6.87 -7.64
CA ILE A 416 -2.93 6.46 -7.84
C ILE A 416 -3.54 6.17 -6.48
N ILE A 417 -4.68 6.79 -6.18
CA ILE A 417 -5.37 6.69 -4.91
C ILE A 417 -6.84 6.34 -5.15
N GLY A 418 -7.37 5.35 -4.43
CA GLY A 418 -8.76 4.90 -4.51
C GLY A 418 -9.14 4.24 -5.85
N SER A 419 -8.21 3.44 -6.39
CA SER A 419 -8.39 2.73 -7.65
C SER A 419 -9.39 1.57 -7.56
N VAL A 420 -9.60 1.01 -6.36
CA VAL A 420 -10.40 -0.21 -6.12
C VAL A 420 -11.70 0.07 -5.39
N THR A 421 -11.65 0.81 -4.27
CA THR A 421 -12.83 1.02 -3.39
C THR A 421 -12.73 2.35 -2.67
N ASN A 422 -13.86 2.77 -2.09
CA ASN A 422 -13.93 3.97 -1.29
C ASN A 422 -12.94 3.93 -0.11
N MET A 423 -12.30 5.06 0.14
CA MET A 423 -11.42 5.32 1.28
C MET A 423 -11.69 6.73 1.83
N GLY A 424 -10.99 7.13 2.89
CA GLY A 424 -11.14 8.45 3.49
C GLY A 424 -10.63 9.60 2.60
N VAL A 425 -9.75 10.45 3.12
CA VAL A 425 -9.17 11.55 2.33
C VAL A 425 -8.11 10.99 1.38
N GLY A 426 -8.08 11.43 0.13
CA GLY A 426 -7.04 10.99 -0.81
C GLY A 426 -5.67 11.45 -0.36
N MET A 427 -5.49 12.77 -0.30
CA MET A 427 -4.24 13.40 0.14
C MET A 427 -4.48 14.46 1.21
N LEU A 428 -3.72 14.38 2.30
CA LEU A 428 -3.62 15.39 3.35
C LEU A 428 -2.21 15.97 3.37
N CYS A 429 -2.07 17.17 2.83
CA CYS A 429 -0.81 17.90 2.73
C CYS A 429 -0.74 18.93 3.86
N THR A 430 -0.19 18.49 4.99
CA THR A 430 0.19 19.35 6.12
C THR A 430 1.69 19.63 6.16
N GLY A 431 2.43 19.21 5.14
CA GLY A 431 3.88 19.25 5.11
C GLY A 431 4.49 20.39 4.32
N THR A 432 5.77 20.67 4.59
CA THR A 432 6.45 21.86 4.06
C THR A 432 6.48 21.90 2.54
N LEU A 433 6.48 20.75 1.86
CA LEU A 433 6.47 20.72 0.41
C LEU A 433 5.92 19.40 -0.16
N PHE A 434 4.85 19.50 -0.95
CA PHE A 434 4.43 18.45 -1.87
C PHE A 434 4.65 18.92 -3.31
N MET A 435 5.37 18.13 -4.13
CA MET A 435 5.61 18.42 -5.54
C MET A 435 5.12 17.28 -6.43
N ASN A 436 4.33 17.61 -7.44
CA ASN A 436 4.11 16.79 -8.62
C ASN A 436 4.91 17.37 -9.78
N SER A 437 5.98 16.70 -10.20
CA SER A 437 6.91 17.21 -11.21
C SER A 437 6.32 17.16 -12.63
N ALA A 438 6.98 17.85 -13.57
CA ALA A 438 6.63 17.78 -14.98
C ALA A 438 6.73 16.33 -15.49
N GLY A 439 5.70 15.88 -16.22
CA GLY A 439 5.56 14.50 -16.70
C GLY A 439 5.04 13.50 -15.65
N ALA A 440 4.91 13.90 -14.38
CA ALA A 440 4.36 13.05 -13.33
C ALA A 440 2.83 13.09 -13.30
N GLU A 441 2.22 12.02 -12.78
CA GLU A 441 0.77 11.84 -12.75
C GLU A 441 0.25 11.58 -11.33
N ILE A 442 -0.83 12.25 -10.96
CA ILE A 442 -1.64 11.97 -9.77
C ILE A 442 -3.07 11.67 -10.22
N HIS A 443 -3.60 10.51 -9.82
CA HIS A 443 -4.98 10.11 -10.04
C HIS A 443 -5.62 9.80 -8.69
N ILE A 444 -6.75 10.43 -8.39
CA ILE A 444 -7.48 10.25 -7.13
C ILE A 444 -8.95 10.00 -7.47
N ASP A 445 -9.48 8.87 -7.07
CA ASP A 445 -10.90 8.50 -7.24
C ASP A 445 -11.43 7.87 -5.95
N ARG A 446 -12.76 7.77 -5.80
CA ARG A 446 -13.37 7.02 -4.67
C ARG A 446 -12.87 7.44 -3.28
N VAL A 447 -12.84 8.74 -3.02
CA VAL A 447 -12.41 9.30 -1.72
C VAL A 447 -13.51 10.18 -1.15
N THR A 448 -13.51 10.41 0.16
CA THR A 448 -14.39 11.43 0.76
C THR A 448 -14.03 12.82 0.23
N ARG A 449 -12.73 13.14 0.22
CA ARG A 449 -12.17 14.39 -0.29
C ARG A 449 -10.88 14.09 -1.07
N GLY A 450 -10.71 14.71 -2.23
CA GLY A 450 -9.55 14.53 -3.10
C GLY A 450 -8.25 14.93 -2.42
N MET A 451 -8.07 16.23 -2.22
CA MET A 451 -6.91 16.81 -1.56
C MET A 451 -7.32 17.84 -0.51
N THR A 452 -6.58 17.83 0.60
CA THR A 452 -6.55 18.91 1.58
C THR A 452 -5.15 19.48 1.62
N ASN A 453 -4.98 20.76 1.31
CA ASN A 453 -3.71 21.45 1.42
C ASN A 453 -3.80 22.51 2.53
N VAL A 454 -2.85 22.47 3.46
CA VAL A 454 -2.68 23.50 4.49
C VAL A 454 -1.30 24.15 4.51
N GLU A 455 -0.41 23.71 3.61
CA GLU A 455 0.97 24.17 3.46
C GLU A 455 1.29 24.37 1.97
N VAL A 456 2.46 23.93 1.47
CA VAL A 456 2.88 24.15 0.08
C VAL A 456 2.60 22.92 -0.78
N PHE A 457 1.76 23.11 -1.80
CA PHE A 457 1.55 22.16 -2.88
C PHE A 457 1.91 22.81 -4.23
N SER A 458 2.67 22.07 -5.04
CA SER A 458 3.03 22.50 -6.39
C SER A 458 2.81 21.38 -7.41
N ASN A 459 2.08 21.70 -8.48
CA ASN A 459 1.80 20.80 -9.59
C ASN A 459 2.36 21.33 -10.91
N ALA A 460 3.32 20.62 -11.50
CA ALA A 460 3.83 20.83 -12.86
C ALA A 460 3.44 19.70 -13.82
N GLY A 461 2.90 18.60 -13.29
CA GLY A 461 2.43 17.44 -14.04
C GLY A 461 0.91 17.43 -14.22
N LEU A 462 0.36 16.22 -14.35
CA LEU A 462 -1.08 15.97 -14.38
C LEU A 462 -1.59 15.61 -12.98
N MET A 463 -2.65 16.27 -12.55
CA MET A 463 -3.47 15.87 -11.40
C MET A 463 -4.93 15.72 -11.86
N ARG A 464 -5.49 14.53 -11.67
CA ARG A 464 -6.87 14.20 -12.02
C ARG A 464 -7.60 13.67 -10.80
N ILE A 465 -8.71 14.30 -10.43
CA ILE A 465 -9.46 13.98 -9.22
C ILE A 465 -10.92 13.72 -9.58
N GLY A 466 -11.36 12.47 -9.43
CA GLY A 466 -12.74 12.07 -9.54
C GLY A 466 -13.23 11.74 -10.94
N ALA A 467 -12.32 11.47 -11.88
CA ALA A 467 -12.68 11.21 -13.28
C ALA A 467 -13.46 9.90 -13.46
N VAL A 468 -13.25 8.91 -12.59
CA VAL A 468 -14.00 7.65 -12.57
C VAL A 468 -15.12 7.73 -11.55
N VAL A 469 -14.79 8.11 -10.31
CA VAL A 469 -15.78 8.31 -9.24
C VAL A 469 -15.39 9.58 -8.47
N PRO A 470 -16.20 10.66 -8.61
CA PRO A 470 -15.96 11.92 -7.91
C PRO A 470 -15.87 11.75 -6.39
N PRO A 471 -15.05 12.57 -5.71
CA PRO A 471 -15.11 12.69 -4.26
C PRO A 471 -16.51 13.04 -3.78
N SER A 472 -16.89 12.55 -2.59
CA SER A 472 -18.22 12.86 -2.03
C SER A 472 -18.37 14.30 -1.52
N GLU A 473 -17.26 14.98 -1.22
CA GLU A 473 -17.25 16.37 -0.73
C GLU A 473 -16.59 17.34 -1.73
N LEU A 474 -15.25 17.34 -1.79
CA LEU A 474 -14.46 18.30 -2.56
C LEU A 474 -13.36 17.59 -3.33
N ALA A 475 -13.02 18.09 -4.51
CA ALA A 475 -11.80 17.72 -5.21
C ALA A 475 -10.58 18.30 -4.52
N ILE A 476 -10.60 19.61 -4.22
CA ILE A 476 -9.50 20.32 -3.59
C ILE A 476 -10.06 21.23 -2.50
N LEU A 477 -9.49 21.15 -1.31
CA LEU A 477 -9.63 22.13 -0.24
C LEU A 477 -8.26 22.74 0.06
N ASN A 478 -8.08 24.02 -0.23
CA ASN A 478 -6.89 24.78 0.16
C ASN A 478 -7.25 25.69 1.34
N VAL A 479 -6.76 25.39 2.55
CA VAL A 479 -7.23 26.07 3.77
C VAL A 479 -6.08 26.60 4.61
N LYS A 480 -6.20 27.85 5.05
CA LYS A 480 -5.30 28.45 6.03
C LYS A 480 -5.62 27.94 7.43
N THR A 481 -4.64 27.36 8.11
CA THR A 481 -4.77 27.01 9.53
C THR A 481 -4.32 28.17 10.43
N GLN A 482 -4.84 28.24 11.67
CA GLN A 482 -4.61 29.35 12.61
C GLN A 482 -3.20 29.43 13.22
N SER A 483 -2.14 29.04 12.51
CA SER A 483 -0.76 29.19 13.02
C SER A 483 0.25 29.57 11.93
N GLY A 484 0.35 30.87 11.64
CA GLY A 484 1.51 31.51 11.02
C GLY A 484 1.85 31.17 9.56
N HIS A 485 1.32 30.10 8.98
CA HIS A 485 1.63 29.64 7.62
C HIS A 485 0.41 29.79 6.71
N GLN A 486 0.62 30.35 5.51
CA GLN A 486 -0.41 30.42 4.48
C GLN A 486 -0.30 29.18 3.60
N ALA A 487 -1.39 28.42 3.47
CA ALA A 487 -1.47 27.33 2.51
C ALA A 487 -1.25 27.90 1.10
N LEU A 488 -0.17 27.48 0.44
CA LEU A 488 0.21 27.89 -0.91
C LEU A 488 -0.06 26.75 -1.88
N PHE A 489 -1.01 26.95 -2.77
CA PHE A 489 -1.33 26.03 -3.84
C PHE A 489 -0.93 26.65 -5.18
N THR A 490 -0.03 25.99 -5.91
CA THR A 490 0.40 26.46 -7.24
C THR A 490 0.23 25.37 -8.28
N ASN A 491 -0.66 25.60 -9.23
CA ASN A 491 -0.63 24.88 -10.50
C ASN A 491 0.31 25.63 -11.45
N GLN A 492 1.51 25.09 -11.64
CA GLN A 492 2.57 25.74 -12.40
C GLN A 492 2.23 25.84 -13.89
N VAL A 493 3.01 26.65 -14.58
CA VAL A 493 3.04 26.74 -16.04
C VAL A 493 3.06 25.33 -16.65
N CYS A 494 2.20 25.08 -17.63
CA CYS A 494 1.97 23.78 -18.27
C CYS A 494 1.41 22.65 -17.38
N GLY A 495 1.30 22.85 -16.06
CA GLY A 495 0.60 21.93 -15.16
C GLY A 495 -0.88 21.80 -15.51
N ILE A 496 -1.44 20.62 -15.27
CA ILE A 496 -2.84 20.29 -15.57
C ILE A 496 -3.52 19.77 -14.31
N ILE A 497 -4.66 20.38 -13.96
CA ILE A 497 -5.58 19.90 -12.93
C ILE A 497 -6.95 19.67 -13.57
N GLU A 498 -7.49 18.47 -13.39
CA GLU A 498 -8.85 18.10 -13.78
C GLU A 498 -9.62 17.66 -12.53
N ALA A 499 -10.53 18.51 -12.08
CA ALA A 499 -11.36 18.29 -10.90
C ALA A 499 -12.81 17.99 -11.31
N PHE A 500 -13.32 16.83 -10.92
CA PHE A 500 -14.69 16.38 -11.19
C PHE A 500 -15.61 16.52 -9.96
N ALA A 501 -15.16 17.28 -8.97
CA ALA A 501 -15.90 17.71 -7.78
C ALA A 501 -15.49 19.16 -7.44
N PRO A 502 -16.20 19.85 -6.53
CA PRO A 502 -15.94 21.27 -6.29
C PRO A 502 -14.56 21.56 -5.70
N VAL A 503 -14.07 22.78 -5.93
CA VAL A 503 -12.79 23.31 -5.44
C VAL A 503 -13.08 24.47 -4.48
N SER A 504 -12.45 24.47 -3.31
CA SER A 504 -12.64 25.51 -2.28
C SER A 504 -11.30 26.05 -1.78
N HIS A 505 -11.25 27.35 -1.48
CA HIS A 505 -10.06 28.05 -1.00
C HIS A 505 -10.36 28.89 0.25
N GLN A 506 -10.32 28.24 1.42
CA GLN A 506 -10.64 28.86 2.71
C GLN A 506 -9.44 29.67 3.26
N ASP A 507 -9.26 30.87 2.71
CA ASP A 507 -8.17 31.82 3.05
C ASP A 507 -6.73 31.34 2.72
N GLY A 508 -6.59 30.26 1.94
CA GLY A 508 -5.31 29.84 1.37
C GLY A 508 -4.98 30.58 0.06
N SER A 509 -3.70 30.81 -0.22
CA SER A 509 -3.26 31.34 -1.52
C SER A 509 -3.35 30.25 -2.58
N PHE A 510 -4.06 30.54 -3.68
CA PHE A 510 -4.17 29.67 -4.83
C PHE A 510 -3.74 30.44 -6.07
N THR A 511 -2.71 29.96 -6.76
CA THR A 511 -2.27 30.48 -8.06
C THR A 511 -2.39 29.40 -9.13
N ASN A 512 -3.07 29.72 -10.23
CA ASN A 512 -3.15 28.89 -11.42
C ASN A 512 -2.39 29.57 -12.58
N ASP A 513 -1.20 29.09 -12.90
CA ASP A 513 -0.45 29.45 -14.11
C ASP A 513 -0.63 28.39 -15.23
N GLY A 514 -1.18 27.22 -14.86
CA GLY A 514 -1.46 26.10 -15.74
C GLY A 514 -2.90 26.04 -16.26
N LEU A 515 -3.40 24.83 -16.43
CA LEU A 515 -4.80 24.54 -16.72
C LEU A 515 -5.49 23.99 -15.48
N LEU A 516 -6.61 24.60 -15.08
CA LEU A 516 -7.53 24.07 -14.09
C LEU A 516 -8.90 23.87 -14.74
N THR A 517 -9.34 22.62 -14.84
CA THR A 517 -10.69 22.29 -15.28
C THR A 517 -11.52 21.86 -14.07
N VAL A 518 -12.65 22.53 -13.83
CA VAL A 518 -13.62 22.14 -12.80
C VAL A 518 -14.91 21.71 -13.49
N SER A 519 -15.08 20.40 -13.62
CA SER A 519 -16.25 19.75 -14.21
C SER A 519 -17.13 19.14 -13.11
N SER A 520 -17.69 20.00 -12.26
CA SER A 520 -18.55 19.61 -11.14
C SER A 520 -20.00 20.01 -11.39
N SER A 521 -20.96 19.15 -11.01
CA SER A 521 -22.38 19.47 -11.01
C SER A 521 -22.82 20.21 -9.74
N GLN A 522 -21.96 20.21 -8.72
CA GLN A 522 -22.13 20.95 -7.48
C GLN A 522 -21.38 22.28 -7.55
N ILE A 523 -21.96 23.30 -6.90
CA ILE A 523 -21.34 24.62 -6.76
C ILE A 523 -20.15 24.50 -5.81
N SER A 524 -19.02 25.11 -6.17
CA SER A 524 -17.91 25.35 -5.25
C SER A 524 -18.38 26.20 -4.07
N GLN A 525 -18.58 25.56 -2.92
CA GLN A 525 -18.98 26.25 -1.69
C GLN A 525 -17.83 27.09 -1.17
N GLU A 526 -18.08 28.38 -1.00
CA GLU A 526 -17.22 29.27 -0.23
C GLU A 526 -17.95 29.63 1.08
N LEU A 527 -17.35 29.24 2.21
CA LEU A 527 -17.61 29.89 3.50
C LEU A 527 -17.05 31.33 3.41
N PRO A 528 -17.47 32.31 4.24
CA PRO A 528 -17.09 33.71 4.04
C PRO A 528 -15.56 33.87 4.00
N VAL A 529 -15.01 34.08 2.81
CA VAL A 529 -13.56 34.10 2.52
C VAL A 529 -13.11 35.48 2.12
N SER A 530 -11.90 35.82 2.56
CA SER A 530 -11.20 37.06 2.22
C SER A 530 -10.09 36.87 1.18
N ALA A 531 -9.76 35.62 0.83
CA ALA A 531 -8.75 35.29 -0.18
C ALA A 531 -9.33 35.19 -1.60
N THR A 532 -8.43 35.38 -2.57
CA THR A 532 -8.71 35.42 -4.00
C THR A 532 -7.88 34.32 -4.69
N ILE A 533 -8.48 33.60 -5.64
CA ILE A 533 -7.70 32.75 -6.55
C ILE A 533 -7.12 33.64 -7.66
N ILE A 534 -5.80 33.59 -7.85
CA ILE A 534 -5.13 34.27 -8.96
C ILE A 534 -5.05 33.32 -10.15
N ASN A 535 -5.66 33.70 -11.27
CA ASN A 535 -5.56 32.99 -12.53
C ASN A 535 -4.64 33.71 -13.52
N ASN A 536 -3.42 33.20 -13.69
CA ASN A 536 -2.47 33.58 -14.75
C ASN A 536 -2.37 32.49 -15.84
N GLY A 537 -3.39 31.63 -15.92
CA GLY A 537 -3.42 30.48 -16.80
C GLY A 537 -4.78 30.35 -17.47
N THR A 538 -5.26 29.12 -17.60
CA THR A 538 -6.61 28.82 -18.08
C THR A 538 -7.43 28.14 -17.01
N ILE A 539 -8.63 28.65 -16.72
CA ILE A 539 -9.65 27.93 -15.95
C ILE A 539 -10.83 27.58 -16.86
N SER A 540 -11.33 26.35 -16.80
CA SER A 540 -12.52 25.91 -17.53
C SER A 540 -13.60 25.38 -16.60
N TYR A 541 -14.86 25.75 -16.89
CA TYR A 541 -16.06 25.30 -16.18
C TYR A 541 -17.06 24.59 -17.11
N PRO A 542 -16.79 23.36 -17.58
CA PRO A 542 -17.62 22.70 -18.59
C PRO A 542 -19.07 22.46 -18.15
N GLN A 543 -19.33 22.40 -16.84
CA GLN A 543 -20.67 22.21 -16.26
C GLN A 543 -21.28 23.49 -15.68
N GLY A 544 -20.64 24.64 -15.87
CA GLY A 544 -21.21 25.94 -15.52
C GLY A 544 -21.24 26.30 -14.02
N ASN A 545 -20.46 25.62 -13.19
CA ASN A 545 -20.32 25.92 -11.76
C ASN A 545 -18.96 26.58 -11.49
N PRO A 546 -18.85 27.92 -11.59
CA PRO A 546 -17.58 28.63 -11.40
C PRO A 546 -17.14 28.63 -9.93
N ILE A 547 -15.83 28.75 -9.70
CA ILE A 547 -15.28 29.09 -8.38
C ILE A 547 -15.53 30.58 -8.13
N ALA A 548 -15.89 30.96 -6.91
CA ALA A 548 -16.06 32.37 -6.53
C ALA A 548 -14.70 33.05 -6.30
N ASN A 549 -14.67 34.40 -6.32
CA ASN A 549 -13.50 35.22 -6.01
C ASN A 549 -12.23 34.88 -6.81
N VAL A 550 -12.37 34.71 -8.13
CA VAL A 550 -11.24 34.53 -9.04
C VAL A 550 -10.82 35.89 -9.62
N GLU A 551 -9.58 36.29 -9.37
CA GLU A 551 -8.91 37.37 -10.10
C GLU A 551 -8.32 36.80 -11.39
N ASN A 552 -8.88 37.23 -12.51
CA ASN A 552 -8.53 36.70 -13.83
C ASN A 552 -7.58 37.62 -14.60
N ASN A 553 -6.31 37.22 -14.70
CA ASN A 553 -5.32 37.91 -15.52
C ASN A 553 -5.26 37.38 -16.96
N ASP A 554 -5.57 36.10 -17.15
CA ASP A 554 -5.55 35.40 -18.44
C ASP A 554 -6.94 34.88 -18.84
N LEU A 555 -7.17 33.57 -18.94
CA LEU A 555 -8.35 33.02 -19.59
C LEU A 555 -9.25 32.25 -18.62
N ILE A 556 -10.52 32.63 -18.57
CA ILE A 556 -11.60 31.80 -18.02
C ILE A 556 -12.54 31.39 -19.16
N ILE A 557 -12.84 30.09 -19.22
CA ILE A 557 -13.75 29.46 -20.17
C ILE A 557 -15.01 29.05 -19.40
N PRO A 558 -16.03 29.92 -19.34
CA PRO A 558 -17.28 29.60 -18.66
C PRO A 558 -18.12 28.62 -19.49
N GLN A 559 -19.17 28.10 -18.88
CA GLN A 559 -20.28 27.56 -19.68
C GLN A 559 -21.05 28.71 -20.32
N VAL A 560 -21.20 28.67 -21.64
CA VAL A 560 -21.92 29.69 -22.41
C VAL A 560 -23.32 29.21 -22.75
N THR A 561 -24.29 30.11 -22.70
CA THR A 561 -25.70 29.79 -22.98
C THR A 561 -26.24 30.71 -24.05
N SER A 562 -26.93 30.16 -25.05
CA SER A 562 -27.59 30.95 -26.10
C SER A 562 -28.89 30.29 -26.56
N CYS A 563 -29.81 31.13 -27.02
CA CYS A 563 -31.05 30.75 -27.69
C CYS A 563 -30.88 30.60 -29.21
N SER A 564 -29.70 30.96 -29.73
CA SER A 564 -29.36 30.87 -31.15
C SER A 564 -28.07 30.06 -31.32
N ALA A 565 -27.62 29.88 -32.56
CA ALA A 565 -26.32 29.28 -32.85
C ALA A 565 -25.14 30.20 -32.50
N VAL A 566 -25.39 31.45 -32.11
CA VAL A 566 -24.37 32.47 -31.80
C VAL A 566 -24.28 32.68 -30.29
N TYR A 567 -23.10 32.49 -29.74
CA TYR A 567 -22.77 32.59 -28.32
C TYR A 567 -21.83 33.78 -28.13
N ALA A 568 -22.40 34.93 -27.75
CA ALA A 568 -21.63 36.14 -27.46
C ALA A 568 -20.94 36.05 -26.10
N ASN A 569 -19.87 36.82 -25.91
CA ASN A 569 -19.03 36.82 -24.70
C ASN A 569 -18.60 35.40 -24.30
N ALA A 570 -18.14 34.63 -25.29
CA ALA A 570 -17.95 33.19 -25.11
C ALA A 570 -16.86 32.86 -24.07
N LEU A 571 -15.89 33.76 -23.90
CA LEU A 571 -14.78 33.64 -22.95
C LEU A 571 -14.72 34.86 -22.02
N GLN A 572 -14.12 34.70 -20.85
CA GLN A 572 -13.70 35.80 -19.99
C GLN A 572 -12.20 36.00 -20.17
N ILE A 573 -11.82 37.10 -20.83
CA ILE A 573 -10.43 37.41 -21.19
C ILE A 573 -9.93 38.50 -20.24
N GLY A 574 -8.87 38.19 -19.49
CA GLY A 574 -8.22 39.08 -18.54
C GLY A 574 -7.44 40.19 -19.23
N GLY A 575 -7.21 41.29 -18.50
CA GLY A 575 -6.56 42.49 -19.05
C GLY A 575 -5.10 42.29 -19.50
N SER A 576 -4.45 41.25 -18.98
CA SER A 576 -3.04 40.91 -19.26
C SER A 576 -2.91 39.60 -20.03
N ASN A 577 -3.94 39.19 -20.76
CA ASN A 577 -4.01 37.86 -21.37
C ASN A 577 -2.86 37.56 -22.33
N SER A 578 -2.20 36.44 -22.07
CA SER A 578 -1.08 35.85 -22.80
C SER A 578 -1.45 34.56 -23.55
N PHE A 579 -2.72 34.13 -23.46
CA PHE A 579 -3.21 32.88 -24.04
C PHE A 579 -4.00 33.10 -25.34
N SER A 580 -3.92 32.14 -26.26
CA SER A 580 -4.76 32.06 -27.45
C SER A 580 -5.63 30.81 -27.43
N ILE A 581 -6.86 30.91 -27.91
CA ILE A 581 -7.76 29.77 -28.11
C ILE A 581 -7.97 29.52 -29.61
N GLY A 582 -8.04 28.25 -30.00
CA GLY A 582 -8.26 27.84 -31.38
C GLY A 582 -9.59 28.37 -31.91
N THR A 583 -9.59 28.78 -33.18
CA THR A 583 -10.78 29.31 -33.86
C THR A 583 -11.80 28.24 -34.22
N THR A 584 -11.45 26.96 -34.14
CA THR A 584 -12.37 25.85 -34.34
C THR A 584 -12.57 25.13 -33.02
N TRP A 585 -13.82 24.94 -32.63
CA TRP A 585 -14.18 24.10 -31.48
C TRP A 585 -14.73 22.79 -32.00
N TYR A 586 -14.52 21.72 -31.26
CA TYR A 586 -14.72 20.33 -31.69
C TYR A 586 -15.66 19.59 -30.74
N ARG A 587 -16.27 18.51 -31.21
CA ARG A 587 -17.14 17.64 -30.41
C ARG A 587 -16.36 16.62 -29.58
N ASP A 588 -15.10 16.41 -29.92
CA ASP A 588 -14.22 15.39 -29.34
C ASP A 588 -12.90 15.99 -28.87
N ALA A 589 -12.33 15.41 -27.81
CA ALA A 589 -11.07 15.87 -27.22
C ALA A 589 -9.84 15.66 -28.14
N ALA A 590 -9.96 14.82 -29.17
CA ALA A 590 -8.92 14.62 -30.18
C ALA A 590 -8.91 15.72 -31.26
N LEU A 591 -9.85 16.67 -31.18
CA LEU A 591 -9.95 17.83 -32.07
C LEU A 591 -10.16 17.43 -33.54
N THR A 592 -11.02 16.44 -33.80
CA THR A 592 -11.23 15.89 -35.15
C THR A 592 -12.59 16.22 -35.77
N GLN A 593 -13.61 16.54 -34.96
CA GLN A 593 -14.97 16.79 -35.41
C GLN A 593 -15.41 18.24 -35.12
N PRO A 594 -15.34 19.16 -36.10
CA PRO A 594 -15.72 20.55 -35.90
C PRO A 594 -17.18 20.72 -35.46
N ALA A 595 -17.39 21.50 -34.41
CA ALA A 595 -18.68 21.86 -33.85
C ALA A 595 -19.07 23.32 -34.15
N GLY A 596 -18.12 24.17 -34.51
CA GLY A 596 -18.35 25.58 -34.82
C GLY A 596 -17.06 26.39 -34.92
N THR A 597 -17.21 27.69 -35.10
CA THR A 597 -16.10 28.65 -35.23
C THR A 597 -16.14 29.71 -34.14
N TYR A 598 -15.03 29.91 -33.44
CA TYR A 598 -14.82 30.99 -32.49
C TYR A 598 -14.09 32.16 -33.16
N ASN A 599 -14.66 33.36 -33.03
CA ASN A 599 -14.05 34.61 -33.47
C ASN A 599 -13.45 35.34 -32.26
N PRO A 600 -12.10 35.44 -32.15
CA PRO A 600 -11.46 36.12 -31.03
C PRO A 600 -11.68 37.64 -31.04
N ALA A 601 -11.86 38.26 -32.20
CA ALA A 601 -12.03 39.72 -32.30
C ALA A 601 -13.36 40.20 -31.70
N THR A 602 -14.40 39.38 -31.78
CA THR A 602 -15.74 39.69 -31.23
C THR A 602 -16.09 38.86 -30.00
N ASN A 603 -15.16 38.02 -29.52
CA ASN A 603 -15.39 37.05 -28.45
C ASN A 603 -16.71 36.27 -28.63
N THR A 604 -16.91 35.73 -29.83
CA THR A 604 -18.18 35.09 -30.21
C THR A 604 -17.94 33.71 -30.78
N PHE A 605 -18.65 32.71 -30.29
CA PHE A 605 -18.68 31.36 -30.87
C PHE A 605 -19.94 31.15 -31.72
N THR A 606 -19.79 30.61 -32.93
CA THR A 606 -20.90 30.28 -33.82
C THR A 606 -20.92 28.77 -34.07
N ALA A 607 -21.98 28.09 -33.65
CA ALA A 607 -22.13 26.66 -33.74
C ALA A 607 -22.69 26.20 -35.09
N ASN A 608 -22.21 25.05 -35.59
CA ASN A 608 -22.67 24.45 -36.85
C ASN A 608 -23.97 23.63 -36.71
N SER A 609 -24.43 23.39 -35.48
CA SER A 609 -25.71 22.83 -35.02
C SER A 609 -25.45 22.05 -33.73
N LEU A 610 -26.09 22.41 -32.62
CA LEU A 610 -25.94 21.70 -31.34
C LEU A 610 -27.28 21.15 -30.89
N PRO A 611 -27.31 19.97 -30.26
CA PRO A 611 -28.52 19.48 -29.62
C PRO A 611 -28.95 20.43 -28.50
N ALA A 612 -30.24 20.45 -28.18
CA ALA A 612 -30.75 21.21 -27.05
C ALA A 612 -30.13 20.70 -25.73
N GLY A 613 -29.79 21.64 -24.84
CA GLY A 613 -29.10 21.37 -23.57
C GLY A 613 -27.60 21.61 -23.64
N VAL A 614 -26.89 21.15 -22.61
CA VAL A 614 -25.44 21.32 -22.47
C VAL A 614 -24.70 20.28 -23.30
N THR A 615 -23.85 20.75 -24.21
CA THR A 615 -22.87 19.94 -24.93
C THR A 615 -21.47 20.35 -24.48
N ILE A 616 -20.62 19.38 -24.12
CA ILE A 616 -19.20 19.64 -23.87
C ILE A 616 -18.48 19.60 -25.23
N LEU A 617 -17.91 20.73 -25.61
CA LEU A 617 -17.03 20.88 -26.75
C LEU A 617 -15.56 20.95 -26.30
N TYR A 618 -14.64 20.91 -27.25
CA TYR A 618 -13.21 20.94 -27.00
C TYR A 618 -12.51 21.94 -27.92
N ALA A 619 -11.52 22.64 -27.40
CA ALA A 619 -10.71 23.59 -28.17
C ALA A 619 -9.24 23.46 -27.78
N SER A 620 -8.33 23.83 -28.68
CA SER A 620 -6.93 24.01 -28.33
C SER A 620 -6.72 25.36 -27.66
N VAL A 621 -6.03 25.41 -26.52
CA VAL A 621 -5.55 26.65 -25.89
C VAL A 621 -4.04 26.61 -25.84
N THR A 622 -3.40 27.68 -26.28
CA THR A 622 -1.95 27.83 -26.29
C THR A 622 -1.54 28.97 -25.38
N ASP A 623 -0.65 28.65 -24.45
CA ASP A 623 0.16 29.65 -23.75
C ASP A 623 1.19 30.20 -24.73
N ASN A 624 1.05 31.46 -25.16
CA ASN A 624 1.92 32.01 -26.22
C ASN A 624 3.32 32.37 -25.70
N VAL A 625 3.51 32.43 -24.37
CA VAL A 625 4.79 32.76 -23.74
C VAL A 625 5.59 31.49 -23.48
N ASN A 626 4.94 30.46 -22.92
CA ASN A 626 5.60 29.23 -22.51
C ASN A 626 5.42 28.08 -23.53
N THR A 627 4.72 28.33 -24.64
CA THR A 627 4.55 27.41 -25.78
C THR A 627 3.82 26.10 -25.47
N CYS A 628 3.05 26.07 -24.38
CA CYS A 628 2.27 24.90 -23.98
C CYS A 628 0.86 24.96 -24.59
N THR A 629 0.61 24.08 -25.56
CA THR A 629 -0.72 23.86 -26.16
C THR A 629 -1.42 22.67 -25.51
N ARG A 630 -2.70 22.84 -25.19
CA ARG A 630 -3.51 21.90 -24.44
C ARG A 630 -4.94 21.89 -24.96
N THR A 631 -5.59 20.72 -24.90
CA THR A 631 -7.03 20.62 -25.15
C THR A 631 -7.77 21.03 -23.90
N VAL A 632 -8.74 21.93 -24.04
CA VAL A 632 -9.64 22.37 -22.97
C VAL A 632 -11.07 21.98 -23.31
N ALA A 633 -11.85 21.64 -22.29
CA ALA A 633 -13.29 21.44 -22.43
C ALA A 633 -14.03 22.79 -22.36
N VAL A 634 -15.14 22.91 -23.07
CA VAL A 634 -15.99 24.12 -23.13
C VAL A 634 -17.45 23.69 -23.02
N GLY A 635 -18.17 24.18 -22.01
CA GLY A 635 -19.60 23.93 -21.87
C GLY A 635 -20.41 24.85 -22.76
N VAL A 636 -21.19 24.31 -23.70
CA VAL A 636 -22.06 25.10 -24.58
C VAL A 636 -23.51 24.64 -24.41
N ASN A 637 -24.35 25.50 -23.87
CA ASN A 637 -25.76 25.23 -23.60
C ASN A 637 -26.66 25.86 -24.65
N GLN A 638 -27.19 25.03 -25.56
CA GLN A 638 -28.20 25.46 -26.53
C GLN A 638 -29.58 25.42 -25.87
N GLN A 639 -30.09 26.57 -25.46
CA GLN A 639 -31.45 26.67 -24.97
C GLN A 639 -32.45 26.72 -26.12
N GLN A 640 -33.63 26.16 -25.89
CA GLN A 640 -34.79 26.23 -26.77
C GLN A 640 -35.89 27.09 -26.12
N PRO A 641 -36.84 27.64 -26.91
CA PRO A 641 -38.04 28.27 -26.35
C PRO A 641 -38.74 27.32 -25.36
N GLY A 642 -39.45 27.88 -24.36
CA GLY A 642 -40.09 27.06 -23.33
C GLY A 642 -40.99 25.97 -23.93
N SER A 643 -40.85 24.73 -23.48
CA SER A 643 -41.63 23.62 -24.05
C SER A 643 -43.06 23.64 -23.50
N ALA A 644 -44.04 23.76 -24.40
CA ALA A 644 -45.46 23.61 -24.11
C ALA A 644 -46.00 22.35 -24.78
N SER A 645 -46.77 21.54 -24.08
CA SER A 645 -47.38 20.33 -24.63
C SER A 645 -48.72 20.02 -24.00
N ILE A 646 -49.67 19.49 -24.79
CA ILE A 646 -50.95 18.98 -24.29
C ILE A 646 -50.91 17.46 -24.43
N GLN A 647 -50.95 16.74 -23.32
CA GLN A 647 -50.93 15.28 -23.28
C GLN A 647 -52.33 14.69 -23.53
N SER A 648 -53.35 15.37 -23.03
CA SER A 648 -54.74 15.02 -23.27
C SER A 648 -55.62 16.26 -23.23
N LEU A 649 -56.70 16.23 -24.01
CA LEU A 649 -57.82 17.15 -23.92
C LEU A 649 -59.10 16.40 -24.27
N LEU A 650 -60.05 16.38 -23.33
CA LEU A 650 -61.31 15.68 -23.44
C LEU A 650 -62.46 16.59 -23.00
N ALA A 651 -63.64 16.35 -23.56
CA ALA A 651 -64.88 16.97 -23.11
C ALA A 651 -65.76 15.91 -22.43
N ALA A 652 -65.97 16.05 -21.12
CA ALA A 652 -66.88 15.21 -20.35
C ALA A 652 -68.31 15.71 -20.56
N THR A 653 -69.06 14.98 -21.39
CA THR A 653 -70.44 15.33 -21.81
C THR A 653 -71.53 14.53 -21.09
N SER A 654 -71.18 13.78 -20.03
CA SER A 654 -72.11 12.90 -19.28
C SER A 654 -73.03 13.65 -18.31
N ALA A 655 -72.77 14.93 -18.04
CA ALA A 655 -73.57 15.79 -17.18
C ALA A 655 -73.59 17.22 -17.74
N CYS A 656 -74.58 18.00 -17.29
CA CYS A 656 -74.80 19.39 -17.69
C CYS A 656 -74.75 20.29 -16.43
N PRO A 657 -73.91 21.35 -16.37
CA PRO A 657 -73.01 21.85 -17.42
C PRO A 657 -71.83 20.91 -17.72
N TYR A 658 -71.34 20.94 -18.96
CA TYR A 658 -70.22 20.14 -19.43
C TYR A 658 -68.89 20.58 -18.80
N ARG A 659 -67.89 19.70 -18.92
CA ARG A 659 -66.54 19.91 -18.38
C ARG A 659 -65.47 19.60 -19.41
N LEU A 660 -64.45 20.44 -19.49
CA LEU A 660 -63.24 20.19 -20.27
C LEU A 660 -62.15 19.71 -19.32
N GLU A 661 -61.45 18.65 -19.68
CA GLU A 661 -60.38 18.06 -18.87
C GLU A 661 -59.13 17.90 -19.72
N ALA A 662 -58.01 18.40 -19.24
CA ALA A 662 -56.74 18.31 -19.94
C ALA A 662 -55.58 18.04 -18.99
N VAL A 663 -54.58 17.33 -19.47
CA VAL A 663 -53.25 17.26 -18.84
C VAL A 663 -52.26 17.93 -19.78
N ALA A 664 -51.58 18.96 -19.30
CA ALA A 664 -50.67 19.73 -20.13
C ALA A 664 -49.47 20.28 -19.34
N THR A 665 -48.37 20.49 -20.05
CA THR A 665 -47.11 21.04 -19.52
C THR A 665 -46.91 22.45 -20.05
N GLY A 666 -46.71 23.41 -19.16
CA GLY A 666 -46.50 24.82 -19.51
C GLY A 666 -46.54 25.74 -18.30
N THR A 667 -46.53 27.05 -18.55
CA THR A 667 -46.64 28.11 -17.53
C THR A 667 -47.90 28.95 -17.68
N SER A 668 -48.60 28.86 -18.82
CA SER A 668 -49.87 29.54 -19.07
C SER A 668 -50.84 28.61 -19.80
N PHE A 669 -52.09 28.59 -19.37
CA PHE A 669 -53.14 27.72 -19.91
C PHE A 669 -54.40 28.54 -20.19
N VAL A 670 -54.88 28.51 -21.43
CA VAL A 670 -56.00 29.33 -21.91
C VAL A 670 -57.03 28.46 -22.62
N PHE A 671 -58.25 28.38 -22.08
CA PHE A 671 -59.38 27.79 -22.79
C PHE A 671 -60.15 28.87 -23.55
N THR A 672 -60.37 28.64 -24.85
CA THR A 672 -61.22 29.46 -25.71
C THR A 672 -62.36 28.63 -26.29
N GLY A 673 -63.54 29.22 -26.48
CA GLY A 673 -64.72 28.53 -27.00
C GLY A 673 -65.47 29.31 -28.08
N PRO A 674 -66.52 28.69 -28.66
CA PRO A 674 -67.31 29.28 -29.73
C PRO A 674 -68.12 30.42 -29.16
N GLY A 675 -67.87 31.66 -29.56
CA GLY A 675 -68.68 32.78 -29.07
C GLY A 675 -69.64 33.35 -30.09
N VAL A 676 -70.47 34.27 -29.62
CA VAL A 676 -71.68 34.74 -30.33
C VAL A 676 -71.29 35.70 -31.43
N ALA A 677 -71.74 35.44 -32.67
CA ALA A 677 -71.60 36.39 -33.77
C ALA A 677 -72.43 37.64 -33.45
N THR A 678 -71.77 38.77 -33.24
CA THR A 678 -72.42 40.09 -33.09
C THR A 678 -72.60 40.69 -34.48
N PRO A 679 -73.82 41.08 -34.89
CA PRO A 679 -74.04 41.68 -36.21
C PRO A 679 -73.20 42.95 -36.38
N GLY A 680 -72.43 43.02 -37.48
CA GLY A 680 -71.57 44.16 -37.81
C GLY A 680 -70.09 44.03 -37.40
N VAL A 681 -69.70 42.96 -36.70
CA VAL A 681 -68.30 42.67 -36.38
C VAL A 681 -67.85 41.44 -37.19
N ALA A 682 -66.84 41.60 -38.05
CA ALA A 682 -66.42 40.56 -39.02
C ALA A 682 -65.84 39.28 -38.39
N THR A 683 -65.56 39.28 -37.08
CA THR A 683 -65.08 38.12 -36.32
C THR A 683 -65.96 37.90 -35.09
N PRO A 684 -66.62 36.72 -34.93
CA PRO A 684 -67.36 36.41 -33.71
C PRO A 684 -66.46 36.53 -32.48
N GLY A 685 -66.93 37.22 -31.43
CA GLY A 685 -66.18 37.32 -30.18
C GLY A 685 -66.02 35.93 -29.57
N ARG A 686 -64.80 35.43 -29.34
CA ARG A 686 -64.55 34.11 -28.72
C ARG A 686 -64.73 34.20 -27.22
N TYR A 687 -65.38 33.23 -26.58
CA TYR A 687 -65.36 33.13 -25.11
C TYR A 687 -63.97 32.73 -24.67
N VAL A 688 -63.34 33.53 -23.79
CA VAL A 688 -62.13 33.15 -23.06
C VAL A 688 -62.58 32.81 -21.65
N PHE A 689 -62.49 31.55 -21.25
CA PHE A 689 -62.99 31.09 -19.94
C PHE A 689 -62.02 31.43 -18.81
N SER A 690 -60.72 31.32 -19.07
CA SER A 690 -59.66 31.66 -18.12
C SER A 690 -58.29 31.75 -18.79
N THR A 691 -57.37 32.48 -18.17
CA THR A 691 -55.91 32.37 -18.39
C THR A 691 -55.28 32.07 -17.04
N ILE A 692 -54.69 30.90 -16.89
CA ILE A 692 -54.07 30.47 -15.62
C ILE A 692 -52.56 30.49 -15.78
N TYR A 693 -51.87 31.22 -14.92
CA TYR A 693 -50.41 31.21 -14.86
C TYR A 693 -49.92 30.31 -13.72
N ARG A 694 -48.92 29.48 -14.00
CA ARG A 694 -48.31 28.53 -13.07
C ARG A 694 -46.79 28.56 -13.20
N ASN A 695 -46.10 28.05 -12.19
CA ASN A 695 -44.69 27.69 -12.34
C ASN A 695 -44.54 26.64 -13.46
N PRO A 696 -43.37 26.48 -14.07
CA PRO A 696 -43.16 25.44 -15.06
C PRO A 696 -43.48 24.06 -14.49
N GLY A 697 -44.38 23.32 -15.15
CA GLY A 697 -44.77 21.99 -14.69
C GLY A 697 -45.88 21.37 -15.54
N THR A 698 -46.17 20.11 -15.24
CA THR A 698 -47.32 19.38 -15.80
C THR A 698 -48.50 19.51 -14.85
N TYR A 699 -49.64 19.97 -15.36
CA TYR A 699 -50.84 20.24 -14.59
C TYR A 699 -52.06 19.58 -15.21
N SER A 700 -52.97 19.14 -14.34
CA SER A 700 -54.35 18.89 -14.71
C SER A 700 -55.09 20.23 -14.76
N VAL A 701 -55.71 20.52 -15.90
CA VAL A 701 -56.38 21.79 -16.19
C VAL A 701 -57.82 21.51 -16.58
N GLU A 702 -58.75 22.26 -16.00
CA GLU A 702 -60.17 21.94 -16.08
C GLU A 702 -60.97 23.20 -16.44
N GLY A 703 -61.82 23.07 -17.46
CA GLY A 703 -62.81 24.07 -17.82
C GLY A 703 -64.17 23.66 -17.26
N LEU A 704 -64.63 24.34 -16.20
CA LEU A 704 -65.91 24.05 -15.55
C LEU A 704 -67.05 24.90 -16.13
N VAL A 705 -68.29 24.46 -15.92
CA VAL A 705 -69.51 25.23 -16.23
C VAL A 705 -69.65 25.54 -17.73
N VAL A 706 -69.25 24.61 -18.61
CA VAL A 706 -69.35 24.79 -20.06
C VAL A 706 -70.77 24.46 -20.52
N LYS A 707 -71.52 25.46 -21.01
CA LYS A 707 -72.95 25.30 -21.36
C LYS A 707 -73.27 25.30 -22.85
N GLU A 708 -72.40 25.88 -23.66
CA GLU A 708 -72.62 26.02 -25.10
C GLU A 708 -72.03 24.81 -25.85
N PRO A 709 -72.68 24.32 -26.91
CA PRO A 709 -72.04 23.40 -27.83
C PRO A 709 -71.06 24.12 -28.76
N GLY A 710 -70.12 23.34 -29.30
CA GLY A 710 -69.17 23.77 -30.31
C GLY A 710 -67.71 23.48 -29.93
N THR A 711 -66.77 24.13 -30.61
CA THR A 711 -65.34 23.77 -30.52
C THR A 711 -64.61 24.62 -29.49
N TYR A 712 -64.05 23.94 -28.50
CA TYR A 712 -63.23 24.50 -27.44
C TYR A 712 -61.76 24.21 -27.73
N THR A 713 -60.90 25.22 -27.58
CA THR A 713 -59.45 25.09 -27.80
C THR A 713 -58.71 25.42 -26.52
N LEU A 714 -57.91 24.48 -26.03
CA LEU A 714 -56.89 24.74 -25.04
C LEU A 714 -55.63 25.22 -25.75
N THR A 715 -55.12 26.38 -25.37
CA THR A 715 -53.80 26.88 -25.75
C THR A 715 -52.93 26.92 -24.52
N VAL A 716 -51.78 26.27 -24.60
CA VAL A 716 -50.78 26.20 -23.53
C VAL A 716 -49.53 26.91 -24.01
N MET A 717 -49.00 27.80 -23.19
CA MET A 717 -47.78 28.53 -23.47
C MET A 717 -46.75 28.23 -22.38
N SER A 718 -45.49 28.19 -22.76
CA SER A 718 -44.35 28.02 -21.87
C SER A 718 -43.26 28.97 -22.31
N GLY A 719 -42.99 29.98 -21.49
CA GLY A 719 -42.02 31.04 -21.77
C GLY A 719 -40.73 30.84 -21.00
N ASN A 720 -39.60 31.08 -21.66
CA ASN A 720 -38.30 31.30 -21.02
C ASN A 720 -37.58 32.46 -21.74
N SER A 721 -36.30 32.69 -21.39
CA SER A 721 -35.44 33.70 -22.02
C SER A 721 -35.27 33.52 -23.53
N CYS A 722 -35.58 32.35 -24.08
CA CYS A 722 -35.47 32.03 -25.50
C CYS A 722 -36.79 32.14 -26.27
N GLY A 723 -37.85 32.61 -25.62
CA GLY A 723 -39.16 32.79 -26.22
C GLY A 723 -40.21 31.84 -25.64
N VAL A 724 -41.37 31.83 -26.30
CA VAL A 724 -42.57 31.15 -25.82
C VAL A 724 -42.91 30.00 -26.77
N GLY A 725 -42.82 28.76 -26.29
CA GLY A 725 -43.44 27.64 -27.00
C GLY A 725 -44.94 27.63 -26.75
N THR A 726 -45.70 27.28 -27.79
CA THR A 726 -47.16 27.23 -27.74
C THR A 726 -47.64 25.88 -28.26
N ALA A 727 -48.55 25.24 -27.53
CA ALA A 727 -49.28 24.06 -27.97
C ALA A 727 -50.79 24.35 -27.91
N SER A 728 -51.52 23.98 -28.96
CA SER A 728 -52.98 24.12 -28.97
C SER A 728 -53.64 22.82 -29.40
N GLN A 729 -54.72 22.45 -28.70
CA GLN A 729 -55.56 21.31 -29.02
C GLN A 729 -57.01 21.70 -28.86
N SER A 730 -57.88 21.18 -29.73
CA SER A 730 -59.31 21.46 -29.69
C SER A 730 -60.12 20.21 -29.41
N VAL A 731 -61.26 20.39 -28.74
CA VAL A 731 -62.28 19.36 -28.52
C VAL A 731 -63.66 19.96 -28.82
N THR A 732 -64.54 19.16 -29.42
CA THR A 732 -65.88 19.61 -29.83
C THR A 732 -66.93 18.98 -28.93
N ILE A 733 -67.83 19.81 -28.42
CA ILE A 733 -69.05 19.38 -27.72
C ILE A 733 -70.20 19.43 -28.71
N SER A 734 -70.72 18.26 -29.11
CA SER A 734 -71.81 18.12 -30.10
C SER A 734 -73.21 18.03 -29.48
N ALA A 735 -73.32 18.17 -28.16
CA ALA A 735 -74.56 17.98 -27.40
C ALA A 735 -75.47 19.23 -27.43
N ASN A 736 -76.69 19.14 -26.89
CA ASN A 736 -77.59 20.30 -26.84
C ASN A 736 -77.09 21.36 -25.84
N ARG A 737 -77.45 22.63 -26.05
CA ARG A 737 -77.16 23.70 -25.09
C ARG A 737 -77.72 23.36 -23.71
N CYS A 738 -76.86 23.47 -22.71
CA CYS A 738 -77.22 23.29 -21.31
C CYS A 738 -78.11 24.44 -20.81
N PRO A 739 -79.20 24.16 -20.06
CA PRO A 739 -80.04 25.19 -19.44
C PRO A 739 -79.28 26.19 -18.55
#